data_AF-A0A2M4BGK3-F1
#
_entry.id   AF-A0A2M4BGK3-F1
#
_cell.length_a   1.000
_cell.length_b   1.000
_cell.length_c   1.000
_cell.angle_alpha   90.00
_cell.angle_beta   90.00
_cell.angle_gamma   90.00
#
_symmetry.space_group_name_H-M   'P 1'
#
loop_
_entity.id
_entity.type
_entity.pdbx_description
1 polymer ?
#
loop_
_entity_poly.entity_id
_entity_poly.type
_entity_poly.pdbx_seq_one_letter_code
_entity_poly.pdbx_strand_id
1 'polypeptide(L)'
;MPTIIALDVSLSMTRPIPNPGLNSGSVITENTLTYHQVAVQGINCILDHLSKHARLEFVSLIIYSSLYEVVVDFTRDYDSIRQALHKIEHYDKTSVEGVLVAINNAFRTHWGNENYCQIICITDCGVGMGPTSLKNTIINIQSYKAQCVTAAAAAAATAAAATNAPTVPVTAGAENGTTPGKPQPTENQWIGFSYPSKLSFMCLGSLATDSAFRYGTKLYQQLLDVSGQRGQLFLPRLKHEEAVDESGLTGDGADGTEEDARTQRHLTRTSALEMFETMCDTNYRQFEATLRCGGYFRLEGPIIVWPAPLPYTARDVLGGETTKLMSRRLEVCGFLALADIGSPMSISRHLILPRNPAGVTATVKVPTDVTIKVEHGVEGSTKQRTLSSGAAPSVGTDVVGVSPSGVKNGHATLPTPEERLEADIKVFFAKSDTGSSGSGDHHHHHHHHHHQQQQQQQQHHEDQLDDVNRESVCVLLHGALKVENMAALVLLGEGWYGFIYSYADGKKKSNLMLNVLPPGNDVVPWLGDLRYLGTLEDALPGENPSFPIKAEKRSYSQNIVVWIRQAGLQSDIQKVLRHAKKLPEKTQQFYKELNRLRRAALSLGFVELLEGLAHIFEREMTTLPMSASPDCALQLRHAASELRKQTNRDPKSVIHALPTEYNQLG
;
A
#
# COMPACT_ATOMS: atom_id res chain seq x y z
N MET A 1 -0.73 -10.92 -1.95
CA MET A 1 -0.22 -11.08 -0.59
C MET A 1 0.77 -12.24 -0.66
N PRO A 2 1.67 -12.37 0.32
CA PRO A 2 2.48 -13.58 0.46
C PRO A 2 2.02 -14.47 1.63
N THR A 3 2.15 -15.77 1.39
CA THR A 3 1.90 -16.87 2.32
C THR A 3 3.18 -17.65 2.54
N ILE A 4 3.49 -18.00 3.79
CA ILE A 4 4.50 -19.00 4.13
C ILE A 4 3.79 -20.22 4.73
N ILE A 5 4.02 -21.38 4.13
CA ILE A 5 3.60 -22.69 4.66
C ILE A 5 4.81 -23.31 5.36
N ALA A 6 4.70 -23.54 6.66
CA ALA A 6 5.70 -24.21 7.47
C ALA A 6 5.20 -25.62 7.86
N LEU A 7 5.86 -26.66 7.37
CA LEU A 7 5.50 -28.06 7.62
C LEU A 7 6.42 -28.69 8.66
N ASP A 8 5.83 -29.22 9.74
CA ASP A 8 6.54 -30.06 10.70
C ASP A 8 6.90 -31.41 10.04
N VAL A 9 8.19 -31.76 10.12
CA VAL A 9 8.75 -32.99 9.55
C VAL A 9 9.48 -33.82 10.61
N SER A 10 9.22 -33.56 11.89
CA SER A 10 9.80 -34.33 12.99
C SER A 10 9.21 -35.74 13.11
N LEU A 11 9.89 -36.64 13.84
CA LEU A 11 9.52 -38.06 13.94
C LEU A 11 8.09 -38.28 14.47
N SER A 12 7.51 -37.33 15.20
CA SER A 12 6.13 -37.46 15.70
C SER A 12 5.08 -37.36 14.57
N MET A 13 5.42 -36.73 13.44
CA MET A 13 4.57 -36.66 12.25
C MET A 13 4.51 -37.97 11.44
N THR A 14 5.43 -38.92 11.68
CA THR A 14 5.41 -40.25 11.03
C THR A 14 4.45 -41.23 11.71
N ARG A 15 3.89 -40.85 12.87
CA ARG A 15 2.94 -41.70 13.61
C ARG A 15 1.71 -42.03 12.75
N PRO A 16 1.19 -43.27 12.82
CA PRO A 16 -0.08 -43.61 12.21
C PRO A 16 -1.22 -42.87 12.92
N ILE A 17 -2.22 -42.43 12.16
CA ILE A 17 -3.44 -41.88 12.73
C ILE A 17 -4.25 -43.03 13.37
N PRO A 18 -4.71 -42.92 14.64
CA PRO A 18 -5.46 -43.98 15.29
C PRO A 18 -6.78 -44.27 14.55
N ASN A 19 -6.84 -45.42 13.87
CA ASN A 19 -7.99 -45.83 13.06
C ASN A 19 -8.84 -46.88 13.80
N PRO A 20 -10.11 -46.62 14.16
CA PRO A 20 -10.91 -47.51 15.01
C PRO A 20 -11.25 -48.86 14.34
N GLY A 21 -11.30 -48.92 13.02
CA GLY A 21 -11.81 -50.07 12.27
C GLY A 21 -10.87 -51.27 12.11
N LEU A 22 -9.72 -51.31 12.80
CA LEU A 22 -8.81 -52.47 12.78
C LEU A 22 -8.77 -53.15 14.15
N ASN A 23 -9.63 -54.15 14.31
CA ASN A 23 -9.57 -55.07 15.46
C ASN A 23 -8.22 -55.80 15.48
N SER A 24 -7.59 -55.84 16.65
CA SER A 24 -6.32 -56.51 16.89
C SER A 24 -6.31 -57.95 16.35
N GLY A 25 -5.56 -58.18 15.27
CA GLY A 25 -5.29 -59.53 14.75
C GLY A 25 -5.37 -59.71 13.23
N SER A 26 -5.96 -58.77 12.48
CA SER A 26 -5.98 -58.87 11.01
C SER A 26 -4.71 -58.27 10.36
N VAL A 27 -4.30 -58.89 9.25
CA VAL A 27 -3.07 -58.66 8.49
C VAL A 27 -2.81 -57.17 8.22
N ILE A 28 -1.54 -56.77 8.37
CA ILE A 28 -1.03 -55.44 8.00
C ILE A 28 -1.39 -55.16 6.54
N THR A 29 -2.37 -54.29 6.32
CA THR A 29 -2.66 -53.70 5.02
C THR A 29 -1.97 -52.33 4.97
N GLU A 30 -1.25 -52.07 3.88
CA GLU A 30 -0.17 -51.05 3.81
C GLU A 30 -0.65 -49.58 3.79
N ASN A 31 -1.90 -49.30 4.18
CA ASN A 31 -2.58 -48.02 4.01
C ASN A 31 -2.94 -47.31 5.34
N THR A 32 -2.13 -47.49 6.38
CA THR A 32 -2.28 -46.72 7.63
C THR A 32 -1.78 -45.29 7.43
N LEU A 33 -2.70 -44.35 7.25
CA LEU A 33 -2.40 -42.95 6.95
C LEU A 33 -1.64 -42.27 8.11
N THR A 34 -0.52 -41.60 7.82
CA THR A 34 0.27 -40.88 8.84
C THR A 34 -0.14 -39.41 8.96
N TYR A 35 0.23 -38.76 10.07
CA TYR A 35 0.01 -37.30 10.25
C TYR A 35 0.68 -36.48 9.14
N HIS A 36 1.90 -36.84 8.72
CA HIS A 36 2.58 -36.22 7.59
C HIS A 36 1.82 -36.40 6.26
N GLN A 37 1.29 -37.58 5.97
CA GLN A 37 0.50 -37.81 4.75
C GLN A 37 -0.78 -36.97 4.73
N VAL A 38 -1.45 -36.78 5.88
CA VAL A 38 -2.57 -35.83 6.00
C VAL A 38 -2.10 -34.39 5.82
N ALA A 39 -0.96 -34.00 6.39
CA ALA A 39 -0.40 -32.66 6.23
C ALA A 39 -0.14 -32.34 4.74
N VAL A 40 0.50 -33.25 3.99
CA VAL A 40 0.74 -33.09 2.55
C VAL A 40 -0.57 -32.96 1.76
N GLN A 41 -1.59 -33.75 2.09
CA GLN A 41 -2.91 -33.62 1.45
C GLN A 41 -3.60 -32.29 1.80
N GLY A 42 -3.45 -31.82 3.03
CA GLY A 42 -3.92 -30.50 3.47
C GLY A 42 -3.24 -29.35 2.73
N ILE A 43 -1.91 -29.44 2.52
CA ILE A 43 -1.18 -28.45 1.71
C ILE A 43 -1.67 -28.46 0.27
N ASN A 44 -1.88 -29.64 -0.33
CA ASN A 44 -2.46 -29.72 -1.67
C ASN A 44 -3.86 -29.08 -1.74
N CYS A 45 -4.72 -29.28 -0.73
CA CYS A 45 -6.01 -28.59 -0.61
C CYS A 45 -5.86 -27.05 -0.56
N ILE A 46 -4.90 -26.54 0.21
CA ILE A 46 -4.56 -25.09 0.23
C ILE A 46 -4.13 -24.62 -1.16
N LEU A 47 -3.18 -25.29 -1.80
CA LEU A 47 -2.65 -24.92 -3.11
C LEU A 47 -3.75 -24.95 -4.19
N ASP A 48 -4.67 -25.92 -4.12
CA ASP A 48 -5.82 -26.02 -5.01
C ASP A 48 -6.80 -24.86 -4.78
N HIS A 49 -7.12 -24.52 -3.53
CA HIS A 49 -7.94 -23.34 -3.21
C HIS A 49 -7.29 -22.04 -3.71
N LEU A 50 -5.99 -21.84 -3.45
CA LEU A 50 -5.24 -20.67 -3.95
C LEU A 50 -5.20 -20.62 -5.49
N SER A 51 -5.11 -21.77 -6.17
CA SER A 51 -5.12 -21.84 -7.64
C SER A 51 -6.46 -21.43 -8.26
N LYS A 52 -7.56 -21.54 -7.51
CA LYS A 52 -8.91 -21.15 -7.94
C LYS A 52 -9.25 -19.72 -7.53
N HIS A 53 -8.98 -19.36 -6.27
CA HIS A 53 -9.48 -18.13 -5.65
C HIS A 53 -8.41 -17.06 -5.36
N ALA A 54 -7.11 -17.38 -5.39
CA ALA A 54 -6.04 -16.44 -5.02
C ALA A 54 -4.77 -16.60 -5.88
N ARG A 55 -4.91 -16.68 -7.20
CA ARG A 55 -3.84 -16.96 -8.19
C ARG A 55 -2.67 -15.97 -8.22
N LEU A 56 -2.80 -14.85 -7.52
CA LEU A 56 -1.79 -13.78 -7.45
C LEU A 56 -1.00 -13.80 -6.13
N GLU A 57 -1.36 -14.69 -5.20
CA GLU A 57 -0.65 -14.97 -3.96
C GLU A 57 0.72 -15.58 -4.25
N PHE A 58 1.75 -15.16 -3.50
CA PHE A 58 3.05 -15.84 -3.51
C PHE A 58 3.10 -16.81 -2.34
N VAL A 59 3.50 -18.06 -2.59
CA VAL A 59 3.62 -19.10 -1.56
C VAL A 59 5.08 -19.53 -1.45
N SER A 60 5.60 -19.64 -0.23
CA SER A 60 6.87 -20.30 0.08
C SER A 60 6.61 -21.52 0.97
N LEU A 61 7.43 -22.57 0.80
CA LEU A 61 7.40 -23.79 1.61
C LEU A 61 8.68 -23.88 2.44
N ILE A 62 8.51 -23.93 3.77
CA ILE A 62 9.56 -24.17 4.75
C ILE A 62 9.24 -25.50 5.45
N ILE A 63 10.23 -26.37 5.62
CA ILE A 63 10.12 -27.55 6.48
C ILE A 63 10.89 -27.34 7.77
N TYR A 64 10.44 -27.93 8.87
CA TYR A 64 11.13 -27.81 10.15
C TYR A 64 11.06 -29.05 11.06
N SER A 65 12.17 -29.25 11.77
CA SER A 65 12.35 -30.17 12.89
C SER A 65 13.21 -29.43 13.91
N SER A 66 14.41 -29.91 14.28
CA SER A 66 15.34 -29.21 15.16
C SER A 66 16.01 -28.03 14.46
N LEU A 67 16.21 -28.18 13.15
CA LEU A 67 16.59 -27.16 12.18
C LEU A 67 15.43 -26.88 11.22
N TYR A 68 15.59 -25.91 10.33
CA TYR A 68 14.63 -25.57 9.29
C TYR A 68 15.32 -25.51 7.92
N GLU A 69 14.55 -25.69 6.85
CA GLU A 69 15.00 -25.53 5.46
C GLU A 69 13.91 -24.83 4.64
N VAL A 70 14.31 -23.83 3.84
CA VAL A 70 13.42 -23.19 2.85
C VAL A 70 13.48 -24.02 1.57
N VAL A 71 12.56 -24.97 1.43
CA VAL A 71 12.53 -25.92 0.30
C VAL A 71 12.09 -25.25 -0.99
N VAL A 72 11.15 -24.31 -0.90
CA VAL A 72 10.68 -23.51 -2.04
C VAL A 72 10.52 -22.05 -1.60
N ASP A 73 11.28 -21.16 -2.25
CA ASP A 73 11.17 -19.71 -2.09
C ASP A 73 9.87 -19.17 -2.71
N PHE A 74 9.51 -17.91 -2.44
CA PHE A 74 8.25 -17.29 -2.82
C PHE A 74 7.94 -17.41 -4.32
N THR A 75 6.96 -18.27 -4.65
CA THR A 75 6.57 -18.57 -6.03
C THR A 75 5.06 -18.48 -6.23
N ARG A 76 4.64 -18.33 -7.49
CA ARG A 76 3.26 -18.51 -7.96
C ARG A 76 3.06 -19.85 -8.68
N ASP A 77 4.15 -20.58 -8.92
CA ASP A 77 4.12 -21.93 -9.46
C ASP A 77 3.86 -22.92 -8.30
N TYR A 78 2.59 -23.21 -8.06
CA TYR A 78 2.19 -24.15 -7.03
C TYR A 78 2.58 -25.60 -7.37
N ASP A 79 2.82 -25.94 -8.64
CA ASP A 79 3.25 -27.29 -9.03
C ASP A 79 4.69 -27.57 -8.60
N SER A 80 5.56 -26.56 -8.58
CA SER A 80 6.89 -26.67 -7.96
C SER A 80 6.82 -27.04 -6.48
N ILE A 81 5.84 -26.50 -5.74
CA ILE A 81 5.60 -26.82 -4.33
C ILE A 81 5.07 -28.26 -4.19
N ARG A 82 4.11 -28.67 -5.02
CA ARG A 82 3.61 -30.07 -5.05
C ARG A 82 4.77 -31.06 -5.27
N GLN A 83 5.65 -30.79 -6.22
CA GLN A 83 6.82 -31.63 -6.51
C GLN A 83 7.83 -31.68 -5.35
N ALA A 84 7.99 -30.60 -4.60
CA ALA A 84 8.82 -30.55 -3.40
C ALA A 84 8.26 -31.41 -2.26
N LEU A 85 6.95 -31.36 -2.02
CA LEU A 85 6.28 -32.13 -0.95
C LEU A 85 6.52 -33.64 -1.06
N HIS A 86 6.64 -34.18 -2.28
CA HIS A 86 6.90 -35.61 -2.51
C HIS A 86 8.33 -36.07 -2.16
N LYS A 87 9.26 -35.15 -1.87
CA LYS A 87 10.68 -35.43 -1.63
C LYS A 87 11.13 -35.14 -0.19
N ILE A 88 10.17 -34.90 0.71
CA ILE A 88 10.45 -34.51 2.09
C ILE A 88 10.88 -35.72 2.92
N GLU A 89 12.04 -35.60 3.58
CA GLU A 89 12.53 -36.56 4.57
C GLU A 89 12.00 -36.23 5.98
N HIS A 90 12.12 -37.20 6.90
CA HIS A 90 11.73 -37.05 8.30
C HIS A 90 12.95 -36.92 9.20
N TYR A 91 12.89 -35.95 10.12
CA TYR A 91 13.97 -35.59 11.02
C TYR A 91 13.55 -35.72 12.49
N ASP A 92 14.43 -35.34 13.41
CA ASP A 92 14.37 -35.64 14.85
C ASP A 92 13.17 -35.07 15.65
N LYS A 93 13.22 -33.81 16.10
CA LYS A 93 12.31 -33.20 17.09
C LYS A 93 11.83 -31.82 16.63
N THR A 94 10.56 -31.50 16.84
CA THR A 94 10.02 -30.18 16.49
C THR A 94 10.67 -29.02 17.28
N SER A 95 10.96 -27.91 16.61
CA SER A 95 11.52 -26.66 17.16
C SER A 95 10.79 -25.43 16.61
N VAL A 96 9.71 -25.04 17.30
CA VAL A 96 8.81 -23.95 16.88
C VAL A 96 9.54 -22.59 16.85
N GLU A 97 10.43 -22.31 17.79
CA GLU A 97 11.19 -21.05 17.82
C GLU A 97 12.11 -20.90 16.61
N GLY A 98 12.82 -21.98 16.22
CA GLY A 98 13.72 -21.97 15.08
C GLY A 98 13.00 -21.65 13.77
N VAL A 99 11.84 -22.28 13.52
CA VAL A 99 11.04 -21.98 12.31
C VAL A 99 10.40 -20.59 12.37
N LEU A 100 10.00 -20.08 13.53
CA LEU A 100 9.45 -18.72 13.64
C LEU A 100 10.53 -17.64 13.38
N VAL A 101 11.79 -17.87 13.77
CA VAL A 101 12.93 -17.02 13.35
C VAL A 101 13.15 -17.13 11.84
N ALA A 102 13.12 -18.35 11.27
CA ALA A 102 13.26 -18.58 9.83
C ALA A 102 12.21 -17.81 9.01
N ILE A 103 10.95 -17.95 9.37
CA ILE A 103 9.80 -17.27 8.76
C ILE A 103 9.99 -15.74 8.81
N ASN A 104 10.43 -15.20 9.96
CA ASN A 104 10.72 -13.77 10.09
C ASN A 104 11.82 -13.31 9.11
N ASN A 105 12.90 -14.07 8.99
CA ASN A 105 14.05 -13.70 8.19
C ASN A 105 13.78 -13.86 6.68
N ALA A 106 13.15 -14.97 6.27
CA ALA A 106 12.73 -15.22 4.89
C ALA A 106 11.75 -14.15 4.41
N PHE A 107 10.73 -13.83 5.22
CA PHE A 107 9.77 -12.79 4.88
C PHE A 107 10.43 -11.41 4.70
N ARG A 108 11.21 -10.97 5.69
CA ARG A 108 11.81 -9.63 5.70
C ARG A 108 12.74 -9.39 4.52
N THR A 109 13.50 -10.40 4.10
CA THR A 109 14.44 -10.31 2.97
C THR A 109 13.72 -10.08 1.65
N HIS A 110 12.53 -10.67 1.45
CA HIS A 110 11.78 -10.57 0.19
C HIS A 110 10.72 -9.45 0.19
N TRP A 111 10.09 -9.18 1.33
CA TRP A 111 8.90 -8.33 1.44
C TRP A 111 9.05 -7.16 2.43
N GLY A 112 10.18 -7.05 3.13
CA GLY A 112 10.41 -5.98 4.12
C GLY A 112 9.52 -6.10 5.36
N ASN A 113 9.18 -4.96 5.98
CA ASN A 113 8.41 -4.91 7.23
C ASN A 113 6.97 -4.39 7.09
N GLU A 114 6.59 -3.82 5.95
CA GLU A 114 5.28 -3.15 5.77
C GLU A 114 4.24 -4.04 5.09
N ASN A 115 4.69 -5.08 4.38
CA ASN A 115 3.80 -6.03 3.73
C ASN A 115 3.14 -6.98 4.72
N TYR A 116 1.92 -7.41 4.39
CA TYR A 116 1.17 -8.38 5.18
C TYR A 116 1.57 -9.82 4.84
N CYS A 117 1.85 -10.65 5.85
CA CYS A 117 2.15 -12.07 5.66
C CYS A 117 1.05 -12.98 6.24
N GLN A 118 0.59 -13.93 5.44
CA GLN A 118 -0.09 -15.12 5.95
C GLN A 118 0.97 -16.15 6.37
N ILE A 119 0.83 -16.76 7.54
CA ILE A 119 1.75 -17.80 8.02
C ILE A 119 0.90 -18.99 8.46
N ILE A 120 1.17 -20.16 7.88
CA ILE A 120 0.43 -21.41 8.15
C ILE A 120 1.43 -22.46 8.61
N CYS A 121 1.43 -22.77 9.91
CA CYS A 121 2.25 -23.83 10.49
C CYS A 121 1.41 -25.11 10.63
N ILE A 122 1.87 -26.22 10.07
CA ILE A 122 1.16 -27.51 10.05
C ILE A 122 1.96 -28.51 10.87
N THR A 123 1.36 -29.00 11.97
CA THR A 123 2.06 -29.80 12.99
C THR A 123 1.06 -30.72 13.71
N ASP A 124 1.56 -31.76 14.37
CA ASP A 124 0.80 -32.55 15.34
C ASP A 124 0.72 -31.88 16.73
N CYS A 125 0.97 -30.57 16.79
CA CYS A 125 0.97 -29.76 18.01
C CYS A 125 2.06 -30.19 19.02
N GLY A 126 3.16 -30.79 18.55
CA GLY A 126 4.32 -31.16 19.35
C GLY A 126 4.99 -29.97 20.05
N VAL A 127 5.48 -30.18 21.28
CA VAL A 127 5.96 -29.10 22.18
C VAL A 127 7.48 -28.90 22.18
N GLY A 128 8.23 -29.74 21.46
CA GLY A 128 9.69 -29.76 21.48
C GLY A 128 10.29 -30.16 22.83
N MET A 129 11.63 -30.19 22.92
CA MET A 129 12.35 -30.59 24.13
C MET A 129 13.69 -29.88 24.29
N GLY A 130 14.05 -29.56 25.54
CA GLY A 130 15.25 -28.82 25.91
C GLY A 130 15.06 -27.30 25.85
N PRO A 131 16.15 -26.52 25.66
CA PRO A 131 16.10 -25.05 25.59
C PRO A 131 15.12 -24.53 24.54
N THR A 132 15.03 -25.18 23.38
CA THR A 132 14.15 -24.84 22.25
C THR A 132 12.72 -25.40 22.37
N SER A 133 12.30 -25.82 23.57
CA SER A 133 10.92 -26.25 23.80
C SER A 133 9.96 -25.07 23.84
N LEU A 134 8.74 -25.27 23.34
CA LEU A 134 7.70 -24.24 23.24
C LEU A 134 7.43 -23.53 24.58
N LYS A 135 7.51 -24.28 25.69
CA LYS A 135 7.37 -23.72 27.05
C LYS A 135 8.47 -22.70 27.38
N ASN A 136 9.71 -22.96 26.99
CA ASN A 136 10.82 -22.02 27.21
C ASN A 136 10.72 -20.81 26.28
N THR A 137 10.34 -20.99 25.02
CA THR A 137 10.05 -19.88 24.08
C THR A 137 8.99 -18.93 24.65
N ILE A 138 7.89 -19.46 25.22
CA ILE A 138 6.86 -18.66 25.90
C ILE A 138 7.45 -17.86 27.07
N ILE A 139 8.25 -18.49 27.93
CA ILE A 139 8.92 -17.83 29.06
C ILE A 139 9.84 -16.71 28.56
N ASN A 140 10.64 -16.96 27.52
CA ASN A 140 11.56 -15.99 26.90
C ASN A 140 10.81 -14.75 26.39
N ILE A 141 9.65 -14.93 25.73
CA ILE A 141 8.82 -13.82 25.26
C ILE A 141 8.24 -13.03 26.44
N GLN A 142 7.75 -13.70 27.49
CA GLN A 142 7.24 -13.05 28.70
C GLN A 142 8.32 -12.21 29.40
N SER A 143 9.51 -12.78 29.59
CA SER A 143 10.66 -12.07 30.17
C SER A 143 11.07 -10.85 29.34
N TYR A 144 11.14 -11.00 28.01
CA TYR A 144 11.45 -9.88 27.10
C TYR A 144 10.40 -8.77 27.15
N LYS A 145 9.10 -9.12 27.17
CA LYS A 145 8.02 -8.13 27.30
C LYS A 145 8.07 -7.40 28.65
N ALA A 146 8.36 -8.11 29.75
CA ALA A 146 8.55 -7.49 31.06
C ALA A 146 9.72 -6.49 31.06
N GLN A 147 10.86 -6.84 30.46
CA GLN A 147 12.02 -5.94 30.30
C GLN A 147 11.69 -4.69 29.46
N CYS A 148 10.87 -4.83 28.41
CA CYS A 148 10.40 -3.70 27.62
C CYS A 148 9.51 -2.73 28.43
N VAL A 149 8.64 -3.24 29.30
CA VAL A 149 7.77 -2.40 30.15
C VAL A 149 8.59 -1.65 31.20
N THR A 150 9.53 -2.31 31.87
CA THR A 150 10.40 -1.63 32.86
C THR A 150 11.31 -0.59 32.22
N ALA A 151 11.86 -0.87 31.04
CA ALA A 151 12.66 0.09 30.28
C ALA A 151 11.83 1.31 29.82
N ALA A 152 10.59 1.09 29.35
CA ALA A 152 9.69 2.19 28.98
C ALA A 152 9.30 3.06 30.19
N ALA A 153 9.05 2.46 31.35
CA ALA A 153 8.78 3.19 32.59
C ALA A 153 10.01 4.00 33.05
N ALA A 154 11.21 3.45 32.96
CA ALA A 154 12.46 4.16 33.27
C ALA A 154 12.72 5.35 32.31
N ALA A 155 12.44 5.16 31.01
CA ALA A 155 12.54 6.23 30.02
C ALA A 155 11.54 7.36 30.29
N ALA A 156 10.28 7.02 30.63
CA ALA A 156 9.26 8.01 31.00
C ALA A 156 9.63 8.79 32.28
N ALA A 157 10.15 8.10 33.31
CA ALA A 157 10.65 8.75 34.52
C ALA A 157 11.85 9.69 34.23
N THR A 158 12.75 9.29 33.33
CA THR A 158 13.89 10.12 32.91
C THR A 158 13.44 11.36 32.14
N ALA A 159 12.43 11.22 31.26
CA ALA A 159 11.84 12.34 30.54
C ALA A 159 11.14 13.35 31.49
N ALA A 160 10.40 12.86 32.50
CA ALA A 160 9.78 13.68 33.53
C ALA A 160 10.79 14.37 34.46
N ALA A 161 11.96 13.76 34.68
CA ALA A 161 13.07 14.40 35.40
C ALA A 161 13.74 15.50 34.55
N ALA A 162 13.87 15.30 33.24
CA ALA A 162 14.49 16.27 32.33
C ALA A 162 13.70 17.59 32.21
N THR A 163 12.39 17.59 32.46
CA THR A 163 11.58 18.82 32.53
C THR A 163 11.87 19.72 33.74
N ASN A 164 12.66 19.27 34.73
CA ASN A 164 12.96 19.99 35.97
C ASN A 164 14.43 20.45 36.13
N ALA A 165 15.25 20.42 35.06
CA ALA A 165 16.67 20.83 35.12
C ALA A 165 17.08 21.76 33.97
N PRO A 166 17.99 22.73 34.19
CA PRO A 166 18.47 23.61 33.13
C PRO A 166 19.38 22.86 32.13
N THR A 167 19.29 23.27 30.87
CA THR A 167 19.81 22.55 29.69
C THR A 167 21.34 22.51 29.59
N VAL A 168 21.87 21.32 29.28
CA VAL A 168 23.20 21.10 28.69
C VAL A 168 23.01 20.25 27.42
N PRO A 169 23.60 20.62 26.27
CA PRO A 169 23.31 19.95 25.00
C PRO A 169 24.10 18.64 24.83
N VAL A 170 23.40 17.54 24.53
CA VAL A 170 24.01 16.30 24.04
C VAL A 170 24.01 16.30 22.52
N THR A 171 25.16 16.00 21.92
CA THR A 171 25.36 15.96 20.46
C THR A 171 24.66 14.76 19.83
N ALA A 172 23.73 15.02 18.91
CA ALA A 172 23.11 13.98 18.09
C ALA A 172 24.07 13.51 16.99
N GLY A 173 24.65 12.31 17.16
CA GLY A 173 25.21 11.52 16.08
C GLY A 173 24.09 10.79 15.33
N ALA A 174 24.13 10.78 14.00
CA ALA A 174 23.07 10.22 13.17
C ALA A 174 23.45 8.83 12.66
N GLU A 175 22.90 7.77 13.27
CA GLU A 175 22.87 6.42 12.70
C GLU A 175 21.50 5.74 12.95
N ASN A 176 21.07 4.95 11.96
CA ASN A 176 19.85 4.14 11.83
C ASN A 176 18.86 4.08 13.02
N GLY A 177 17.69 4.71 12.83
CA GLY A 177 16.36 4.09 13.01
C GLY A 177 15.97 3.45 14.36
N THR A 178 16.78 3.60 15.41
CA THR A 178 16.66 2.82 16.64
C THR A 178 16.19 3.71 17.78
N THR A 179 15.01 3.44 18.34
CA THR A 179 14.53 4.12 19.55
C THR A 179 15.45 3.79 20.73
N PRO A 180 16.09 4.77 21.39
CA PRO A 180 16.99 4.49 22.51
C PRO A 180 16.21 3.88 23.68
N GLY A 181 16.73 2.79 24.24
CA GLY A 181 16.27 2.22 25.52
C GLY A 181 15.45 0.92 25.45
N LYS A 182 15.10 0.37 24.28
CA LYS A 182 14.52 -0.99 24.22
C LYS A 182 15.63 -2.05 24.35
N PRO A 183 15.46 -3.11 25.17
CA PRO A 183 16.36 -4.26 25.14
C PRO A 183 16.30 -4.91 23.76
N GLN A 184 17.45 -5.27 23.20
CA GLN A 184 17.53 -5.90 21.89
C GLN A 184 17.40 -7.43 22.05
N PRO A 185 16.54 -8.12 21.28
CA PRO A 185 16.47 -9.58 21.32
C PRO A 185 17.79 -10.17 20.82
N THR A 186 18.16 -11.35 21.35
CA THR A 186 19.27 -12.10 20.77
C THR A 186 18.93 -12.60 19.37
N GLU A 187 19.94 -12.77 18.51
CA GLU A 187 19.76 -13.03 17.07
C GLU A 187 18.89 -14.26 16.74
N ASN A 188 18.87 -15.25 17.63
CA ASN A 188 18.11 -16.50 17.50
C ASN A 188 16.82 -16.56 18.36
N GLN A 189 16.39 -15.44 18.96
CA GLN A 189 15.22 -15.40 19.83
C GLN A 189 14.01 -14.78 19.12
N TRP A 190 12.91 -15.54 19.01
CA TRP A 190 11.67 -15.01 18.43
C TRP A 190 10.84 -14.28 19.48
N ILE A 191 10.54 -13.00 19.21
CA ILE A 191 9.76 -12.11 20.09
C ILE A 191 8.41 -11.68 19.48
N GLY A 192 8.00 -12.34 18.39
CA GLY A 192 6.89 -11.91 17.54
C GLY A 192 7.35 -11.29 16.22
N PHE A 193 6.49 -11.33 15.21
CA PHE A 193 6.70 -10.63 13.94
C PHE A 193 6.46 -9.14 14.12
N SER A 194 7.35 -8.33 13.53
CA SER A 194 7.24 -6.86 13.51
C SER A 194 6.35 -6.32 12.40
N TYR A 195 6.19 -7.12 11.34
CA TYR A 195 5.33 -6.84 10.21
C TYR A 195 3.90 -7.35 10.48
N PRO A 196 2.87 -6.76 9.86
CA PRO A 196 1.51 -7.23 10.03
C PRO A 196 1.41 -8.67 9.51
N SER A 197 0.98 -9.61 10.34
CA SER A 197 0.90 -11.02 9.95
C SER A 197 -0.32 -11.72 10.56
N LYS A 198 -0.68 -12.89 10.02
CA LYS A 198 -1.63 -13.82 10.65
C LYS A 198 -1.01 -15.21 10.78
N LEU A 199 -0.71 -15.60 12.03
CA LEU A 199 -0.11 -16.89 12.38
C LEU A 199 -1.22 -17.94 12.65
N SER A 200 -1.41 -18.85 11.69
CA SER A 200 -2.41 -19.93 11.76
C SER A 200 -1.70 -21.25 12.06
N PHE A 201 -2.15 -21.97 13.09
CA PHE A 201 -1.65 -23.32 13.40
C PHE A 201 -2.69 -24.37 12.99
N MET A 202 -2.35 -25.24 12.05
CA MET A 202 -3.14 -26.40 11.65
C MET A 202 -2.70 -27.58 12.53
N CYS A 203 -3.38 -27.80 13.66
CA CYS A 203 -2.97 -28.85 14.60
C CYS A 203 -3.68 -30.17 14.31
N LEU A 204 -2.90 -31.15 13.84
CA LEU A 204 -3.37 -32.48 13.45
C LEU A 204 -3.41 -33.41 14.67
N GLY A 205 -4.59 -33.69 15.21
CA GLY A 205 -4.80 -34.60 16.33
C GLY A 205 -6.25 -34.65 16.78
N SER A 206 -6.52 -35.41 17.86
CA SER A 206 -7.85 -35.44 18.50
C SER A 206 -7.73 -35.03 19.96
N LEU A 207 -8.49 -34.00 20.34
CA LEU A 207 -8.63 -33.55 21.73
C LEU A 207 -9.27 -34.62 22.63
N ALA A 208 -9.98 -35.60 22.07
CA ALA A 208 -10.67 -36.64 22.82
C ALA A 208 -9.74 -37.79 23.23
N THR A 209 -8.76 -38.13 22.38
CA THR A 209 -7.96 -39.35 22.52
C THR A 209 -6.50 -39.11 22.87
N ASP A 210 -5.93 -37.94 22.55
CA ASP A 210 -4.52 -37.63 22.78
C ASP A 210 -4.33 -36.55 23.86
N SER A 211 -3.77 -36.97 25.00
CA SER A 211 -3.46 -36.11 26.14
C SER A 211 -2.24 -35.20 25.90
N ALA A 212 -1.27 -35.63 25.10
CA ALA A 212 -0.13 -34.82 24.70
C ALA A 212 -0.57 -33.72 23.72
N PHE A 213 -1.43 -34.05 22.76
CA PHE A 213 -2.06 -33.07 21.86
C PHE A 213 -2.91 -32.03 22.63
N ARG A 214 -3.72 -32.49 23.60
CA ARG A 214 -4.50 -31.60 24.50
C ARG A 214 -3.61 -30.70 25.38
N TYR A 215 -2.38 -31.13 25.71
CA TYR A 215 -1.41 -30.29 26.40
C TYR A 215 -0.72 -29.31 25.44
N GLY A 216 -0.30 -29.79 24.26
CA GLY A 216 0.35 -28.99 23.22
C GLY A 216 -0.52 -27.84 22.74
N THR A 217 -1.77 -28.11 22.33
CA THR A 217 -2.75 -27.09 21.92
C THR A 217 -2.88 -25.92 22.90
N LYS A 218 -2.83 -26.18 24.22
CA LYS A 218 -2.85 -25.11 25.25
C LYS A 218 -1.59 -24.24 25.20
N LEU A 219 -0.41 -24.83 24.99
CA LEU A 219 0.84 -24.07 24.85
C LEU A 219 0.90 -23.30 23.52
N TYR A 220 0.39 -23.84 22.41
CA TYR A 220 0.30 -23.10 21.15
C TYR A 220 -0.67 -21.91 21.24
N GLN A 221 -1.81 -22.06 21.93
CA GLN A 221 -2.68 -20.93 22.24
C GLN A 221 -1.97 -19.90 23.14
N GLN A 222 -1.31 -20.35 24.21
CA GLN A 222 -0.54 -19.47 25.09
C GLN A 222 0.59 -18.73 24.34
N LEU A 223 1.21 -19.34 23.32
CA LEU A 223 2.19 -18.67 22.45
C LEU A 223 1.55 -17.53 21.65
N LEU A 224 0.36 -17.72 21.07
CA LEU A 224 -0.37 -16.64 20.40
C LEU A 224 -0.70 -15.51 21.37
N ASP A 225 -1.28 -15.84 22.52
CA ASP A 225 -1.68 -14.85 23.54
C ASP A 225 -0.48 -14.05 24.07
N VAL A 226 0.62 -14.74 24.38
CA VAL A 226 1.86 -14.14 24.91
C VAL A 226 2.62 -13.36 23.84
N SER A 227 2.65 -13.82 22.59
CA SER A 227 3.29 -13.07 21.50
C SER A 227 2.46 -11.84 21.10
N GLY A 228 1.14 -11.88 21.23
CA GLY A 228 0.23 -10.82 20.80
C GLY A 228 0.08 -10.73 19.28
N GLN A 229 0.44 -11.79 18.56
CA GLN A 229 0.26 -11.89 17.11
C GLN A 229 -1.22 -12.19 16.80
N ARG A 230 -1.73 -11.64 15.69
CA ARG A 230 -3.06 -12.06 15.19
C ARG A 230 -2.93 -13.50 14.71
N GLY A 231 -3.72 -14.42 15.24
CA GLY A 231 -3.56 -15.83 14.94
C GLY A 231 -4.70 -16.69 15.44
N GLN A 232 -4.72 -17.95 15.04
CA GLN A 232 -5.75 -18.92 15.40
C GLN A 232 -5.22 -20.35 15.32
N LEU A 233 -5.63 -21.20 16.26
CA LEU A 233 -5.51 -22.65 16.13
C LEU A 233 -6.72 -23.18 15.36
N PHE A 234 -6.46 -23.88 14.26
CA PHE A 234 -7.44 -24.70 13.57
C PHE A 234 -7.33 -26.13 14.10
N LEU A 235 -8.49 -26.68 14.49
CA LEU A 235 -8.62 -28.01 15.07
C LEU A 235 -9.70 -28.78 14.29
N PRO A 236 -9.49 -30.08 14.01
CA PRO A 236 -10.48 -30.91 13.32
C PRO A 236 -11.79 -30.96 14.09
N ARG A 237 -12.90 -30.65 13.42
CA ARG A 237 -14.24 -30.79 14.03
C ARG A 237 -14.62 -32.26 14.07
N LEU A 238 -14.92 -32.75 15.26
CA LEU A 238 -15.47 -34.08 15.49
C LEU A 238 -16.99 -33.92 15.61
N LYS A 239 -17.76 -34.54 14.72
CA LYS A 239 -19.22 -34.45 14.74
C LYS A 239 -19.74 -35.15 16.01
N HIS A 240 -20.70 -34.51 16.66
CA HIS A 240 -21.43 -35.05 17.80
C HIS A 240 -22.89 -35.03 17.38
N GLU A 241 -23.49 -36.18 17.12
CA GLU A 241 -24.95 -36.24 17.02
C GLU A 241 -25.51 -36.16 18.44
N GLU A 242 -26.31 -35.14 18.69
CA GLU A 242 -27.17 -35.09 19.87
C GLU A 242 -28.38 -35.97 19.58
N ALA A 243 -28.65 -36.95 20.45
CA ALA A 243 -29.83 -37.79 20.31
C ALA A 243 -31.09 -36.93 20.45
N VAL A 244 -31.96 -36.99 19.45
CA VAL A 244 -33.25 -36.29 19.47
C VAL A 244 -34.22 -37.07 20.36
N ASP A 245 -34.56 -36.50 21.51
CA ASP A 245 -35.68 -36.97 22.34
C ASP A 245 -37.02 -36.68 21.63
N GLU A 246 -37.60 -37.68 20.97
CA GLU A 246 -39.02 -37.61 20.56
C GLU A 246 -39.76 -38.95 20.77
N SER A 247 -40.66 -38.94 21.77
CA SER A 247 -41.79 -39.85 22.02
C SER A 247 -41.62 -41.36 21.73
N GLY A 248 -41.53 -42.16 22.79
CA GLY A 248 -41.36 -43.60 22.69
C GLY A 248 -42.52 -44.43 22.14
N LEU A 249 -42.18 -45.69 21.84
CA LEU A 249 -43.01 -46.88 22.02
C LEU A 249 -42.08 -48.10 22.17
N THR A 250 -42.58 -49.15 22.81
CA THR A 250 -41.79 -50.34 23.21
C THR A 250 -41.38 -51.22 22.03
N GLY A 251 -40.10 -51.62 21.96
CA GLY A 251 -39.61 -52.64 21.04
C GLY A 251 -38.31 -53.28 21.55
N ASP A 252 -38.35 -54.59 21.84
CA ASP A 252 -37.19 -55.38 22.22
C ASP A 252 -36.23 -55.60 21.05
N GLY A 253 -34.92 -55.51 21.32
CA GLY A 253 -33.88 -56.24 20.58
C GLY A 253 -33.26 -55.58 19.35
N ALA A 254 -32.13 -54.88 19.54
CA ALA A 254 -30.96 -54.98 18.67
C ALA A 254 -29.71 -54.47 19.41
N ASP A 255 -28.58 -55.14 19.20
CA ASP A 255 -27.27 -54.84 19.80
C ASP A 255 -26.66 -53.58 19.17
N GLY A 256 -26.74 -52.45 19.88
CA GLY A 256 -26.12 -51.19 19.50
C GLY A 256 -24.80 -50.98 20.25
N THR A 257 -23.72 -51.51 19.72
CA THR A 257 -22.38 -51.48 20.36
C THR A 257 -21.86 -50.06 20.61
N GLU A 258 -21.31 -49.81 21.81
CA GLU A 258 -20.65 -48.54 22.19
C GLU A 258 -19.46 -48.15 21.28
N GLU A 259 -19.03 -49.03 20.38
CA GLU A 259 -17.93 -48.78 19.43
C GLU A 259 -18.24 -47.65 18.45
N ASP A 260 -19.45 -47.57 17.88
CA ASP A 260 -19.76 -46.54 16.86
C ASP A 260 -19.66 -45.11 17.40
N ALA A 261 -20.03 -44.91 18.68
CA ALA A 261 -19.87 -43.63 19.37
C ALA A 261 -18.40 -43.27 19.69
N ARG A 262 -17.49 -44.26 19.70
CA ARG A 262 -16.04 -44.02 19.74
C ARG A 262 -15.50 -43.70 18.35
N THR A 263 -15.96 -44.38 17.31
CA THR A 263 -15.49 -44.22 15.93
C THR A 263 -15.52 -42.76 15.45
N GLN A 264 -16.52 -41.98 15.87
CA GLN A 264 -16.68 -40.56 15.52
C GLN A 264 -15.73 -39.58 16.24
N ARG A 265 -14.95 -40.02 17.24
CA ARG A 265 -14.10 -39.16 18.10
C ARG A 265 -12.61 -39.12 17.70
N HIS A 266 -12.25 -39.77 16.60
CA HIS A 266 -10.88 -39.86 16.11
C HIS A 266 -10.59 -38.86 14.98
N LEU A 267 -9.32 -38.53 14.77
CA LEU A 267 -8.90 -37.76 13.60
C LEU A 267 -9.17 -38.59 12.34
N THR A 268 -9.86 -38.01 11.36
CA THR A 268 -10.09 -38.65 10.06
C THR A 268 -9.50 -37.80 8.95
N ARG A 269 -9.28 -38.41 7.78
CA ARG A 269 -8.89 -37.69 6.55
C ARG A 269 -9.89 -36.57 6.24
N THR A 270 -11.18 -36.85 6.33
CA THR A 270 -12.26 -35.89 6.03
C THR A 270 -12.27 -34.72 7.03
N SER A 271 -12.26 -34.98 8.34
CA SER A 271 -12.27 -33.91 9.35
C SER A 271 -11.00 -33.04 9.35
N ALA A 272 -9.88 -33.59 8.89
CA ALA A 272 -8.68 -32.80 8.62
C ALA A 272 -8.86 -31.90 7.37
N LEU A 273 -9.37 -32.42 6.26
CA LEU A 273 -9.59 -31.63 5.03
C LEU A 273 -10.65 -30.53 5.23
N GLU A 274 -11.79 -30.84 5.88
CA GLU A 274 -12.81 -29.84 6.27
C GLU A 274 -12.20 -28.69 7.09
N MET A 275 -11.19 -28.97 7.94
CA MET A 275 -10.46 -27.97 8.70
C MET A 275 -9.52 -27.11 7.81
N PHE A 276 -8.85 -27.70 6.82
CA PHE A 276 -8.05 -26.95 5.84
C PHE A 276 -8.91 -26.04 4.96
N GLU A 277 -10.07 -26.51 4.51
CA GLU A 277 -11.06 -25.71 3.77
C GLU A 277 -11.60 -24.55 4.62
N THR A 278 -12.01 -24.83 5.87
CA THR A 278 -12.46 -23.81 6.83
C THR A 278 -11.39 -22.73 7.06
N MET A 279 -10.11 -23.12 7.14
CA MET A 279 -9.01 -22.16 7.23
C MET A 279 -8.91 -21.32 5.96
N CYS A 280 -8.97 -21.93 4.78
CA CYS A 280 -8.88 -21.21 3.51
C CYS A 280 -9.98 -20.16 3.37
N ASP A 281 -11.24 -20.53 3.63
CA ASP A 281 -12.39 -19.62 3.58
C ASP A 281 -12.31 -18.49 4.61
N THR A 282 -11.64 -18.72 5.74
CA THR A 282 -11.41 -17.71 6.79
C THR A 282 -10.24 -16.78 6.45
N ASN A 283 -9.24 -17.26 5.71
CA ASN A 283 -7.95 -16.58 5.52
C ASN A 283 -7.82 -15.90 4.15
N TYR A 284 -8.29 -16.55 3.08
CA TYR A 284 -8.12 -16.10 1.69
C TYR A 284 -9.40 -15.52 1.08
N ARG A 285 -10.41 -15.21 1.91
CA ARG A 285 -11.64 -14.57 1.46
C ARG A 285 -11.35 -13.27 0.70
N GLN A 286 -11.70 -13.26 -0.58
CA GLN A 286 -11.55 -12.09 -1.44
C GLN A 286 -12.34 -10.89 -0.89
N PHE A 287 -11.79 -9.68 -1.02
CA PHE A 287 -12.55 -8.46 -0.75
C PHE A 287 -13.36 -8.10 -1.99
N GLU A 288 -14.64 -8.43 -1.95
CA GLU A 288 -15.62 -8.13 -2.99
C GLU A 288 -16.24 -6.75 -2.75
N ALA A 289 -16.24 -5.92 -3.78
CA ALA A 289 -16.83 -4.59 -3.76
C ALA A 289 -17.54 -4.29 -5.09
N THR A 290 -18.27 -3.18 -5.14
CA THR A 290 -18.82 -2.61 -6.36
C THR A 290 -18.12 -1.30 -6.66
N LEU A 291 -17.59 -1.15 -7.87
CA LEU A 291 -17.04 0.12 -8.38
C LEU A 291 -18.13 0.85 -9.15
N ARG A 292 -18.41 2.08 -8.77
CA ARG A 292 -19.38 2.97 -9.42
C ARG A 292 -18.68 4.23 -9.92
N CYS A 293 -18.83 4.54 -11.20
CA CYS A 293 -18.23 5.72 -11.82
C CYS A 293 -19.30 6.74 -12.21
N GLY A 294 -19.55 7.71 -11.33
CA GLY A 294 -20.55 8.77 -11.53
C GLY A 294 -22.00 8.31 -11.32
N GLY A 295 -22.94 9.16 -11.77
CA GLY A 295 -24.38 8.92 -11.61
C GLY A 295 -24.97 7.90 -12.60
N TYR A 296 -24.30 7.63 -13.72
CA TYR A 296 -24.83 6.82 -14.80
C TYR A 296 -24.80 5.32 -14.47
N PHE A 297 -25.98 4.70 -14.35
CA PHE A 297 -26.17 3.38 -13.74
C PHE A 297 -25.48 2.21 -14.47
N ARG A 298 -25.10 2.35 -15.75
CA ARG A 298 -24.33 1.30 -16.46
C ARG A 298 -22.83 1.36 -16.19
N LEU A 299 -22.32 2.42 -15.57
CA LEU A 299 -20.93 2.52 -15.11
C LEU A 299 -20.76 2.01 -13.67
N GLU A 300 -21.48 0.94 -13.34
CA GLU A 300 -21.38 0.20 -12.09
C GLU A 300 -20.98 -1.26 -12.38
N GLY A 301 -20.02 -1.81 -11.64
CA GLY A 301 -19.57 -3.19 -11.84
C GLY A 301 -18.99 -3.85 -10.58
N PRO A 302 -19.23 -5.16 -10.38
CA PRO A 302 -18.63 -5.90 -9.29
C PRO A 302 -17.13 -6.11 -9.54
N ILE A 303 -16.34 -5.90 -8.49
CA ILE A 303 -14.87 -5.97 -8.50
C ILE A 303 -14.34 -6.76 -7.31
N ILE A 304 -13.08 -7.19 -7.44
CA ILE A 304 -12.26 -7.74 -6.36
C ILE A 304 -11.11 -6.75 -6.11
N VAL A 305 -10.91 -6.38 -4.84
CA VAL A 305 -9.76 -5.58 -4.38
C VAL A 305 -8.72 -6.55 -3.81
N TRP A 306 -7.51 -6.56 -4.40
CA TRP A 306 -6.49 -7.57 -4.10
C TRP A 306 -5.09 -6.95 -3.84
N PRO A 307 -4.41 -7.21 -2.70
CA PRO A 307 -4.85 -8.04 -1.56
C PRO A 307 -6.08 -7.47 -0.87
N ALA A 308 -6.75 -8.28 -0.03
CA ALA A 308 -7.87 -7.78 0.77
C ALA A 308 -7.39 -6.61 1.67
N PRO A 309 -8.08 -5.45 1.68
CA PRO A 309 -7.72 -4.32 2.53
C PRO A 309 -7.78 -4.68 4.01
N LEU A 310 -6.71 -4.39 4.74
CA LEU A 310 -6.68 -4.56 6.20
C LEU A 310 -7.47 -3.43 6.88
N PRO A 311 -8.08 -3.69 8.06
CA PRO A 311 -8.65 -2.64 8.89
C PRO A 311 -7.59 -1.60 9.27
N TYR A 312 -7.90 -0.33 9.07
CA TYR A 312 -7.01 0.76 9.47
C TYR A 312 -7.24 1.10 10.94
N THR A 313 -6.24 0.87 11.79
CA THR A 313 -6.24 1.20 13.22
C THR A 313 -5.36 2.41 13.49
N ALA A 314 -5.94 3.53 13.94
CA ALA A 314 -5.21 4.71 14.38
C ALA A 314 -5.42 4.97 15.87
N ARG A 315 -4.36 5.44 16.54
CA ARG A 315 -4.43 5.93 17.91
C ARG A 315 -4.43 7.45 17.92
N ASP A 316 -5.41 8.02 18.59
CA ASP A 316 -5.49 9.45 18.86
C ASP A 316 -4.43 9.88 19.89
N VAL A 317 -4.18 11.19 20.00
CA VAL A 317 -3.26 11.81 20.97
C VAL A 317 -3.62 11.45 22.41
N LEU A 318 -4.91 11.22 22.70
CA LEU A 318 -5.41 10.77 24.01
C LEU A 318 -5.33 9.24 24.21
N GLY A 319 -4.75 8.49 23.26
CA GLY A 319 -4.59 7.04 23.31
C GLY A 319 -5.82 6.22 22.90
N GLY A 320 -6.93 6.87 22.52
CA GLY A 320 -8.11 6.19 21.99
C GLY A 320 -7.82 5.52 20.64
N GLU A 321 -8.13 4.24 20.51
CA GLU A 321 -7.91 3.48 19.26
C GLU A 321 -9.19 3.46 18.42
N THR A 322 -9.10 3.96 17.19
CA THR A 322 -10.20 3.99 16.21
C THR A 322 -9.88 3.04 15.06
N THR A 323 -10.87 2.23 14.66
CA THR A 323 -10.73 1.28 13.54
C THR A 323 -11.68 1.67 12.42
N LYS A 324 -11.15 1.90 11.21
CA LYS A 324 -11.95 2.08 9.98
C LYS A 324 -11.84 0.86 9.06
N LEU A 325 -12.95 0.50 8.42
CA LEU A 325 -13.07 -0.56 7.41
C LEU A 325 -13.42 0.06 6.06
N MET A 326 -12.82 -0.47 4.98
CA MET A 326 -13.13 0.00 3.63
C MET A 326 -14.57 -0.36 3.25
N SER A 327 -15.26 0.58 2.61
CA SER A 327 -16.59 0.37 2.02
C SER A 327 -16.55 -0.72 0.95
N ARG A 328 -17.63 -1.49 0.83
CA ARG A 328 -17.87 -2.40 -0.31
C ARG A 328 -18.52 -1.71 -1.51
N ARG A 329 -18.78 -0.41 -1.42
CA ARG A 329 -19.17 0.46 -2.54
C ARG A 329 -18.12 1.54 -2.68
N LEU A 330 -17.37 1.49 -3.78
CA LEU A 330 -16.32 2.44 -4.12
C LEU A 330 -16.88 3.38 -5.18
N GLU A 331 -17.00 4.67 -4.86
CA GLU A 331 -17.57 5.67 -5.76
C GLU A 331 -16.47 6.59 -6.29
N VAL A 332 -16.34 6.69 -7.62
CA VAL A 332 -15.46 7.66 -8.27
C VAL A 332 -16.07 9.05 -8.17
N CYS A 333 -15.38 9.97 -7.51
CA CYS A 333 -15.82 11.34 -7.28
C CYS A 333 -15.34 12.31 -8.36
N GLY A 334 -14.26 11.98 -9.08
CA GLY A 334 -13.67 12.85 -10.10
C GLY A 334 -12.35 12.31 -10.63
N PHE A 335 -11.72 13.07 -11.51
CA PHE A 335 -10.47 12.71 -12.17
C PHE A 335 -9.43 13.83 -12.00
N LEU A 336 -8.18 13.47 -11.76
CA LEU A 336 -7.06 14.42 -11.68
C LEU A 336 -5.90 13.90 -12.53
N ALA A 337 -5.13 14.83 -13.12
CA ALA A 337 -3.93 14.49 -13.86
C ALA A 337 -2.90 13.84 -12.93
N LEU A 338 -2.19 12.82 -13.42
CA LEU A 338 -1.22 12.08 -12.61
C LEU A 338 -0.05 12.97 -12.11
N ALA A 339 0.25 14.05 -12.87
CA ALA A 339 1.24 15.06 -12.50
C ALA A 339 0.84 15.89 -11.27
N ASP A 340 -0.45 16.22 -11.12
CA ASP A 340 -0.96 17.05 -10.01
C ASP A 340 -1.09 16.25 -8.71
N ILE A 341 -1.46 14.97 -8.84
CA ILE A 341 -1.47 14.02 -7.73
C ILE A 341 -0.04 13.81 -7.21
N GLY A 342 0.93 13.67 -8.11
CA GLY A 342 2.34 13.47 -7.77
C GLY A 342 2.58 12.09 -7.15
N SER A 343 2.94 12.05 -5.86
CA SER A 343 3.19 10.80 -5.13
C SER A 343 2.77 10.95 -3.66
N PRO A 344 1.46 10.94 -3.37
CA PRO A 344 0.94 11.08 -2.02
C PRO A 344 1.29 9.86 -1.16
N MET A 345 1.29 10.03 0.16
CA MET A 345 1.43 8.91 1.09
C MET A 345 0.24 7.96 0.94
N SER A 346 0.51 6.69 0.65
CA SER A 346 -0.49 5.62 0.59
C SER A 346 -0.28 4.64 1.74
N ILE A 347 -1.34 4.26 2.45
CA ILE A 347 -1.32 3.17 3.45
C ILE A 347 -0.99 1.84 2.74
N SER A 348 -1.67 1.58 1.63
CA SER A 348 -1.62 0.30 0.93
C SER A 348 -2.00 0.45 -0.53
N ARG A 349 -1.61 -0.55 -1.34
CA ARG A 349 -1.88 -0.60 -2.78
C ARG A 349 -2.54 -1.92 -3.13
N HIS A 350 -3.56 -1.86 -3.97
CA HIS A 350 -4.39 -3.00 -4.33
C HIS A 350 -4.66 -3.01 -5.82
N LEU A 351 -4.56 -4.17 -6.47
CA LEU A 351 -5.11 -4.38 -7.80
C LEU A 351 -6.64 -4.38 -7.71
N ILE A 352 -7.28 -3.78 -8.71
CA ILE A 352 -8.72 -3.90 -8.95
C ILE A 352 -8.91 -4.85 -10.12
N LEU A 353 -9.68 -5.92 -9.90
CA LEU A 353 -9.99 -6.93 -10.90
C LEU A 353 -11.51 -6.97 -11.12
N PRO A 354 -12.01 -7.06 -12.36
CA PRO A 354 -13.43 -7.30 -12.60
C PRO A 354 -13.83 -8.67 -12.05
N ARG A 355 -15.04 -8.77 -11.50
CA ARG A 355 -15.63 -10.05 -11.07
C ARG A 355 -16.74 -10.44 -12.05
N ASN A 356 -16.73 -11.68 -12.51
CA ASN A 356 -17.89 -12.24 -13.20
C ASN A 356 -18.92 -12.73 -12.13
N PRO A 357 -20.20 -12.31 -12.19
CA PRO A 357 -21.24 -12.80 -11.28
C PRO A 357 -21.46 -14.32 -11.30
N ALA A 358 -21.00 -15.05 -12.33
CA ALA A 358 -21.08 -16.51 -12.42
C ALA A 358 -20.14 -17.29 -11.47
N GLY A 359 -19.45 -16.63 -10.54
CA GLY A 359 -18.61 -17.28 -9.51
C GLY A 359 -17.24 -17.77 -9.98
N VAL A 360 -16.98 -17.79 -11.29
CA VAL A 360 -15.64 -18.01 -11.86
C VAL A 360 -14.85 -16.70 -11.81
N THR A 361 -13.62 -16.74 -11.30
CA THR A 361 -12.73 -15.58 -11.34
C THR A 361 -12.20 -15.41 -12.76
N ALA A 362 -12.92 -14.63 -13.57
CA ALA A 362 -12.61 -14.35 -14.97
C ALA A 362 -11.22 -13.74 -15.12
N THR A 363 -10.27 -14.52 -15.64
CA THR A 363 -9.01 -13.95 -16.13
C THR A 363 -9.25 -13.37 -17.51
N VAL A 364 -9.44 -12.05 -17.58
CA VAL A 364 -9.28 -11.32 -18.83
C VAL A 364 -7.81 -11.47 -19.26
N LYS A 365 -7.54 -12.47 -20.11
CA LYS A 365 -6.40 -12.42 -21.02
C LYS A 365 -6.72 -11.31 -22.01
N VAL A 366 -6.35 -10.08 -21.67
CA VAL A 366 -6.44 -8.94 -22.60
C VAL A 366 -5.72 -9.35 -23.88
N PRO A 367 -6.39 -9.35 -25.05
CA PRO A 367 -5.72 -9.65 -26.31
C PRO A 367 -4.53 -8.71 -26.51
N THR A 368 -3.32 -9.27 -26.39
CA THR A 368 -2.10 -8.55 -26.69
C THR A 368 -1.93 -8.47 -28.20
N ASP A 369 -2.67 -7.56 -28.84
CA ASP A 369 -2.28 -6.85 -30.07
C ASP A 369 -3.30 -5.76 -30.44
N VAL A 370 -3.12 -4.56 -29.87
CA VAL A 370 -3.62 -3.31 -30.49
C VAL A 370 -2.41 -2.42 -30.75
N THR A 371 -1.71 -2.72 -31.86
CA THR A 371 -0.66 -1.84 -32.38
C THR A 371 -1.34 -0.64 -33.06
N ILE A 372 -1.50 0.46 -32.32
CA ILE A 372 -1.85 1.75 -32.92
C ILE A 372 -0.66 2.17 -33.79
N LYS A 373 -0.81 2.07 -35.11
CA LYS A 373 0.14 2.65 -36.07
C LYS A 373 0.11 4.17 -35.94
N VAL A 374 1.08 4.73 -35.25
CA VAL A 374 1.39 6.16 -35.32
C VAL A 374 2.22 6.39 -36.58
N GLU A 375 1.57 6.77 -37.68
CA GLU A 375 2.24 7.13 -38.93
C GLU A 375 3.20 8.30 -38.68
N HIS A 376 4.50 8.02 -38.77
CA HIS A 376 5.54 9.04 -38.75
C HIS A 376 5.72 9.60 -40.16
N GLY A 377 5.05 10.70 -40.45
CA GLY A 377 5.37 11.54 -41.60
C GLY A 377 6.72 12.22 -41.40
N VAL A 378 7.80 11.65 -41.95
CA VAL A 378 9.11 12.29 -42.03
C VAL A 378 9.25 12.97 -43.38
N GLU A 379 9.30 14.29 -43.40
CA GLU A 379 10.10 15.02 -44.38
C GLU A 379 10.51 16.38 -43.81
N GLY A 380 11.79 16.72 -43.95
CA GLY A 380 12.33 17.99 -43.47
C GLY A 380 12.92 18.81 -44.61
N SER A 381 12.66 20.11 -44.63
CA SER A 381 13.55 21.04 -45.33
C SER A 381 13.47 22.47 -44.78
N THR A 382 14.54 23.21 -45.03
CA THR A 382 14.91 24.47 -44.35
C THR A 382 14.37 25.73 -45.04
N LYS A 383 13.88 26.71 -44.25
CA LYS A 383 13.98 28.20 -44.43
C LYS A 383 13.21 28.88 -43.28
N GLN A 384 13.81 29.64 -42.36
CA GLN A 384 14.44 30.98 -42.46
C GLN A 384 13.45 32.17 -42.40
N ARG A 385 13.34 32.82 -41.21
CA ARG A 385 12.82 34.19 -40.91
C ARG A 385 11.37 34.51 -41.41
N THR A 386 10.59 35.47 -40.88
CA THR A 386 10.83 36.67 -40.07
C THR A 386 9.55 37.06 -39.28
N LEU A 387 9.65 38.01 -38.35
CA LEU A 387 8.52 38.68 -37.67
C LEU A 387 7.67 39.55 -38.61
N SER A 388 6.35 39.62 -38.39
CA SER A 388 5.59 40.89 -38.51
C SER A 388 4.19 40.82 -37.86
N SER A 389 3.80 41.92 -37.23
CA SER A 389 2.49 42.24 -36.63
C SER A 389 1.38 42.54 -37.66
N GLY A 390 0.10 42.47 -37.26
CA GLY A 390 -0.92 43.38 -37.84
C GLY A 390 -2.39 42.97 -37.77
N ALA A 391 -3.16 43.71 -36.95
CA ALA A 391 -4.54 44.20 -37.18
C ALA A 391 -5.74 43.24 -37.38
N ALA A 392 -6.80 43.50 -36.59
CA ALA A 392 -8.21 43.32 -36.97
C ALA A 392 -8.68 44.54 -37.83
N PRO A 393 -9.79 44.47 -38.59
CA PRO A 393 -11.16 44.57 -38.04
C PRO A 393 -12.12 43.55 -38.74
N SER A 394 -13.46 43.64 -38.87
CA SER A 394 -14.49 44.66 -38.57
C SER A 394 -15.88 44.03 -38.33
N VAL A 395 -16.83 44.80 -37.77
CA VAL A 395 -18.26 44.46 -37.62
C VAL A 395 -19.08 45.01 -38.82
N GLY A 396 -20.20 44.38 -39.17
CA GLY A 396 -21.21 44.93 -40.08
C GLY A 396 -22.57 44.20 -39.99
N THR A 397 -23.64 44.93 -39.69
CA THR A 397 -25.05 44.49 -39.71
C THR A 397 -25.60 44.56 -41.17
N ASP A 398 -26.84 44.22 -41.58
CA ASP A 398 -28.16 44.41 -40.94
C ASP A 398 -29.33 43.80 -41.80
N VAL A 399 -30.58 43.90 -41.28
CA VAL A 399 -31.92 43.78 -41.96
C VAL A 399 -32.58 42.42 -42.34
N VAL A 400 -33.43 41.94 -41.43
CA VAL A 400 -34.86 41.50 -41.51
C VAL A 400 -35.58 41.29 -42.88
N GLY A 401 -36.36 40.18 -42.98
CA GLY A 401 -37.49 39.98 -43.91
C GLY A 401 -38.42 38.82 -43.49
N VAL A 402 -39.75 38.94 -43.65
CA VAL A 402 -40.76 38.13 -42.93
C VAL A 402 -41.54 37.12 -43.81
N SER A 403 -41.79 35.91 -43.25
CA SER A 403 -42.89 34.93 -43.36
C SER A 403 -44.07 35.15 -44.36
N PRO A 404 -44.77 34.10 -44.89
CA PRO A 404 -45.23 32.97 -44.05
C PRO A 404 -45.47 31.56 -44.65
N SER A 405 -45.78 30.63 -43.72
CA SER A 405 -46.62 29.41 -43.82
C SER A 405 -45.99 28.09 -44.31
N GLY A 406 -46.17 27.01 -43.52
CA GLY A 406 -45.74 25.65 -43.86
C GLY A 406 -45.44 24.73 -42.66
N VAL A 407 -46.39 24.50 -41.76
CA VAL A 407 -46.18 23.63 -40.58
C VAL A 407 -46.14 22.14 -40.98
N LYS A 408 -45.03 21.45 -40.67
CA LYS A 408 -45.03 20.01 -40.33
C LYS A 408 -44.06 19.74 -39.17
N ASN A 409 -44.54 19.02 -38.16
CA ASN A 409 -43.79 18.71 -36.94
C ASN A 409 -42.70 17.66 -37.19
N GLY A 410 -41.57 17.84 -36.51
CA GLY A 410 -40.44 16.91 -36.52
C GLY A 410 -39.40 17.36 -35.49
N HIS A 411 -39.72 17.25 -34.21
CA HIS A 411 -38.86 17.73 -33.12
C HIS A 411 -37.66 16.80 -32.94
N ALA A 412 -36.58 17.04 -33.70
CA ALA A 412 -35.30 16.39 -33.46
C ALA A 412 -34.71 16.90 -32.13
N THR A 413 -34.94 16.16 -31.05
CA THR A 413 -34.25 16.37 -29.77
C THR A 413 -32.74 16.18 -29.98
N LEU A 414 -31.96 17.18 -29.58
CA LEU A 414 -30.51 17.03 -29.44
C LEU A 414 -30.24 15.87 -28.46
N PRO A 415 -29.35 14.91 -28.79
CA PRO A 415 -29.10 13.78 -27.91
C PRO A 415 -28.54 14.27 -26.58
N THR A 416 -29.08 13.74 -25.49
CA THR A 416 -28.68 14.07 -24.12
C THR A 416 -27.21 13.71 -23.87
N PRO A 417 -26.55 14.27 -22.84
CA PRO A 417 -25.19 13.86 -22.49
C PRO A 417 -25.08 12.35 -22.22
N GLU A 418 -26.15 11.73 -21.68
CA GLU A 418 -26.24 10.29 -21.43
C GLU A 418 -26.33 9.48 -22.74
N GLU A 419 -27.13 9.92 -23.71
CA GLU A 419 -27.24 9.26 -25.02
C GLU A 419 -25.94 9.36 -25.84
N ARG A 420 -25.18 10.46 -25.69
CA ARG A 420 -23.85 10.61 -26.29
C ARG A 420 -22.83 9.69 -25.63
N LEU A 421 -22.81 9.66 -24.30
CA LEU A 421 -21.97 8.74 -23.53
C LEU A 421 -22.28 7.27 -23.89
N GLU A 422 -23.55 6.91 -24.08
CA GLU A 422 -23.93 5.59 -24.58
C GLU A 422 -23.38 5.29 -25.98
N ALA A 423 -23.38 6.26 -26.89
CA ALA A 423 -22.80 6.08 -28.22
C ALA A 423 -21.28 5.90 -28.16
N ASP A 424 -20.58 6.72 -27.36
CA ASP A 424 -19.12 6.66 -27.21
C ASP A 424 -18.66 5.36 -26.53
N ILE A 425 -19.39 4.87 -25.51
CA ILE A 425 -19.14 3.56 -24.88
C ILE A 425 -19.30 2.43 -25.90
N LYS A 426 -20.38 2.43 -26.70
CA LYS A 426 -20.60 1.43 -27.76
C LYS A 426 -19.50 1.47 -28.82
N VAL A 427 -19.05 2.66 -29.22
CA VAL A 427 -17.92 2.83 -30.16
C VAL A 427 -16.59 2.35 -29.57
N PHE A 428 -16.36 2.53 -28.27
CA PHE A 428 -15.17 2.02 -27.58
C PHE A 428 -15.10 0.49 -27.64
N PHE A 429 -16.18 -0.20 -27.26
CA PHE A 429 -16.23 -1.67 -27.31
C PHE A 429 -16.25 -2.22 -28.76
N ALA A 430 -16.94 -1.56 -29.70
CA ALA A 430 -16.95 -1.98 -31.11
C ALA A 430 -15.57 -1.91 -31.80
N LYS A 431 -14.66 -1.05 -31.33
CA LYS A 431 -13.28 -1.00 -31.86
C LYS A 431 -12.42 -2.20 -31.46
N SER A 432 -12.78 -2.93 -30.40
CA SER A 432 -12.11 -4.17 -30.01
C SER A 432 -12.43 -5.35 -30.95
N ASP A 433 -13.60 -5.33 -31.58
CA ASP A 433 -14.16 -6.48 -32.33
C ASP A 433 -13.59 -6.66 -33.75
N THR A 434 -12.90 -5.66 -34.31
CA THR A 434 -12.42 -5.71 -35.71
C THR A 434 -11.17 -6.57 -35.91
N GLY A 435 -10.95 -7.57 -35.04
CA GLY A 435 -9.69 -8.27 -34.82
C GLY A 435 -9.66 -9.77 -35.13
N SER A 436 -10.69 -10.40 -35.71
CA SER A 436 -10.59 -11.75 -36.34
C SER A 436 -11.88 -12.20 -37.04
N SER A 437 -11.91 -12.17 -38.38
CA SER A 437 -12.91 -12.92 -39.17
C SER A 437 -12.36 -13.34 -40.55
N GLY A 438 -11.32 -14.19 -40.52
CA GLY A 438 -10.82 -14.89 -41.70
C GLY A 438 -11.70 -16.10 -42.05
N SER A 439 -12.35 -16.07 -43.21
CA SER A 439 -13.22 -17.14 -43.70
C SER A 439 -12.43 -18.43 -44.03
N GLY A 440 -12.99 -19.60 -43.71
CA GLY A 440 -12.39 -20.91 -43.97
C GLY A 440 -13.46 -21.98 -44.23
N ASP A 441 -13.43 -22.55 -45.44
CA ASP A 441 -14.50 -23.38 -46.00
C ASP A 441 -14.44 -24.87 -45.56
N HIS A 442 -15.52 -25.60 -45.79
CA HIS A 442 -15.81 -26.95 -45.28
C HIS A 442 -14.83 -28.06 -45.65
N HIS A 443 -14.74 -29.11 -44.81
CA HIS A 443 -14.88 -30.52 -45.24
C HIS A 443 -15.36 -31.44 -44.10
N HIS A 444 -16.12 -32.48 -44.44
CA HIS A 444 -16.74 -33.45 -43.51
C HIS A 444 -16.00 -34.80 -43.55
N HIS A 445 -15.83 -35.49 -42.41
CA HIS A 445 -16.00 -36.97 -42.32
C HIS A 445 -15.96 -37.53 -40.87
N HIS A 446 -17.07 -38.18 -40.48
CA HIS A 446 -17.17 -39.44 -39.70
C HIS A 446 -16.18 -39.76 -38.55
N HIS A 447 -16.63 -39.59 -37.30
CA HIS A 447 -16.66 -40.70 -36.31
C HIS A 447 -17.61 -40.42 -35.13
N HIS A 448 -18.33 -41.44 -34.67
CA HIS A 448 -19.49 -41.29 -33.79
C HIS A 448 -19.31 -42.08 -32.49
N HIS A 449 -18.54 -41.55 -31.51
CA HIS A 449 -18.51 -42.13 -30.15
C HIS A 449 -18.00 -41.25 -28.98
N HIS A 450 -17.83 -39.92 -29.14
CA HIS A 450 -17.17 -39.07 -28.12
C HIS A 450 -18.04 -37.93 -27.55
N HIS A 451 -19.36 -38.11 -27.55
CA HIS A 451 -20.31 -36.99 -27.41
C HIS A 451 -20.46 -36.39 -26.00
N GLN A 452 -20.12 -37.12 -24.93
CA GLN A 452 -20.42 -36.67 -23.56
C GLN A 452 -19.27 -35.87 -22.89
N GLN A 453 -18.02 -36.05 -23.33
CA GLN A 453 -16.86 -35.35 -22.78
C GLN A 453 -16.52 -34.07 -23.57
N GLN A 454 -16.86 -34.02 -24.86
CA GLN A 454 -16.75 -32.80 -25.66
C GLN A 454 -17.79 -31.73 -25.29
N GLN A 455 -19.02 -32.11 -24.89
CA GLN A 455 -20.05 -31.13 -24.49
C GLN A 455 -19.63 -30.29 -23.27
N GLN A 456 -19.00 -30.89 -22.26
CA GLN A 456 -18.49 -30.14 -21.09
C GLN A 456 -17.31 -29.23 -21.45
N GLN A 457 -16.47 -29.60 -22.42
CA GLN A 457 -15.36 -28.74 -22.88
C GLN A 457 -15.82 -27.64 -23.84
N GLN A 458 -16.86 -27.88 -24.65
CA GLN A 458 -17.48 -26.87 -25.49
C GLN A 458 -18.24 -25.83 -24.65
N GLN A 459 -19.05 -26.25 -23.68
CA GLN A 459 -19.71 -25.32 -22.74
C GLN A 459 -18.68 -24.45 -22.00
N HIS A 460 -17.59 -25.04 -21.48
CA HIS A 460 -16.53 -24.27 -20.82
C HIS A 460 -15.74 -23.31 -21.73
N HIS A 461 -15.86 -23.46 -23.05
CA HIS A 461 -15.23 -22.60 -24.05
C HIS A 461 -16.19 -21.51 -24.54
N GLU A 462 -17.47 -21.85 -24.72
CA GLU A 462 -18.55 -20.90 -25.01
C GLU A 462 -18.75 -19.91 -23.85
N ASP A 463 -18.83 -20.38 -22.59
CA ASP A 463 -18.88 -19.53 -21.39
C ASP A 463 -17.66 -18.58 -21.27
N GLN A 464 -16.49 -18.96 -21.80
CA GLN A 464 -15.30 -18.10 -21.82
C GLN A 464 -15.30 -17.08 -22.96
N LEU A 465 -15.99 -17.35 -24.07
CA LEU A 465 -16.10 -16.44 -25.20
C LEU A 465 -17.12 -15.33 -24.91
N ASP A 466 -18.24 -15.66 -24.29
CA ASP A 466 -19.26 -14.69 -23.88
C ASP A 466 -18.76 -13.72 -22.78
N ASP A 467 -17.87 -14.18 -21.88
CA ASP A 467 -17.29 -13.35 -20.81
C ASP A 467 -16.22 -12.35 -21.32
N VAL A 468 -15.55 -12.66 -22.44
CA VAL A 468 -14.62 -11.72 -23.10
C VAL A 468 -15.37 -10.59 -23.79
N ASN A 469 -16.59 -10.86 -24.29
CA ASN A 469 -17.38 -9.88 -25.04
C ASN A 469 -18.32 -9.02 -24.15
N ARG A 470 -18.21 -9.15 -22.82
CA ARG A 470 -19.07 -8.43 -21.87
C ARG A 470 -18.49 -7.06 -21.51
N GLU A 471 -19.30 -6.01 -21.71
CA GLU A 471 -18.94 -4.63 -21.33
C GLU A 471 -18.47 -4.56 -19.87
N SER A 472 -17.26 -4.02 -19.66
CA SER A 472 -16.61 -3.99 -18.36
C SER A 472 -16.10 -2.60 -18.00
N VAL A 473 -16.68 -2.03 -16.94
CA VAL A 473 -16.29 -0.72 -16.37
C VAL A 473 -14.80 -0.68 -16.05
N CYS A 474 -14.21 -1.78 -15.58
CA CYS A 474 -12.78 -1.87 -15.31
C CYS A 474 -11.92 -1.72 -16.58
N VAL A 475 -12.34 -2.30 -17.70
CA VAL A 475 -11.58 -2.24 -18.97
C VAL A 475 -11.67 -0.83 -19.57
N LEU A 476 -12.87 -0.25 -19.59
CA LEU A 476 -13.10 1.13 -20.05
C LEU A 476 -12.31 2.14 -19.20
N LEU A 477 -12.43 2.07 -17.87
CA LEU A 477 -11.74 2.95 -16.94
C LEU A 477 -10.21 2.78 -17.03
N HIS A 478 -9.71 1.55 -17.18
CA HIS A 478 -8.28 1.29 -17.40
C HIS A 478 -7.76 1.97 -18.67
N GLY A 479 -8.47 1.79 -19.78
CA GLY A 479 -8.13 2.41 -21.06
C GLY A 479 -8.10 3.93 -20.97
N ALA A 480 -9.17 4.54 -20.46
CA ALA A 480 -9.30 5.99 -20.31
C ALA A 480 -8.19 6.59 -19.43
N LEU A 481 -8.00 6.07 -18.21
CA LEU A 481 -6.97 6.58 -17.28
C LEU A 481 -5.55 6.44 -17.84
N LYS A 482 -5.29 5.39 -18.62
CA LYS A 482 -3.99 5.15 -19.27
C LYS A 482 -3.73 6.11 -20.44
N VAL A 483 -4.73 6.35 -21.28
CA VAL A 483 -4.60 7.22 -22.47
C VAL A 483 -4.46 8.69 -22.05
N GLU A 484 -5.32 9.14 -21.13
CA GLU A 484 -5.34 10.53 -20.65
C GLU A 484 -4.29 10.83 -19.57
N ASN A 485 -3.53 9.83 -19.11
CA ASN A 485 -2.54 9.94 -18.03
C ASN A 485 -3.13 10.56 -16.74
N MET A 486 -4.30 10.06 -16.33
CA MET A 486 -5.07 10.51 -15.17
C MET A 486 -5.20 9.42 -14.10
N ALA A 487 -5.64 9.82 -12.91
CA ALA A 487 -6.21 8.91 -11.91
C ALA A 487 -7.62 9.36 -11.53
N ALA A 488 -8.47 8.40 -11.17
CA ALA A 488 -9.77 8.62 -10.56
C ALA A 488 -9.62 8.78 -9.04
N LEU A 489 -10.16 9.87 -8.48
CA LEU A 489 -10.37 10.03 -7.03
C LEU A 489 -11.58 9.20 -6.60
N VAL A 490 -11.44 8.41 -5.54
CA VAL A 490 -12.45 7.43 -5.12
C VAL A 490 -12.74 7.55 -3.63
N LEU A 491 -14.02 7.59 -3.27
CA LEU A 491 -14.49 7.49 -1.90
C LEU A 491 -14.44 6.03 -1.43
N LEU A 492 -13.64 5.78 -0.39
CA LEU A 492 -13.45 4.48 0.25
C LEU A 492 -14.30 4.31 1.52
N GLY A 493 -14.88 5.40 2.01
CA GLY A 493 -15.72 5.47 3.21
C GLY A 493 -15.87 6.91 3.67
N GLU A 494 -16.55 7.13 4.80
CA GLU A 494 -16.78 8.48 5.32
C GLU A 494 -15.45 9.17 5.70
N GLY A 495 -15.15 10.27 4.99
CA GLY A 495 -13.89 11.01 5.11
C GLY A 495 -12.67 10.12 4.84
N TRP A 496 -12.74 9.24 3.84
CA TRP A 496 -11.63 8.36 3.46
C TRP A 496 -11.58 8.16 1.95
N TYR A 497 -10.43 8.43 1.35
CA TYR A 497 -10.25 8.51 -0.10
C TYR A 497 -9.10 7.64 -0.61
N GLY A 498 -9.11 7.37 -1.90
CA GLY A 498 -8.04 6.69 -2.62
C GLY A 498 -7.96 7.16 -4.08
N PHE A 499 -6.90 6.72 -4.77
CA PHE A 499 -6.73 6.97 -6.20
C PHE A 499 -6.67 5.67 -6.99
N ILE A 500 -7.55 5.51 -7.99
CA ILE A 500 -7.46 4.44 -8.99
C ILE A 500 -6.70 4.97 -10.21
N TYR A 501 -5.69 4.25 -10.66
CA TYR A 501 -4.89 4.59 -11.85
C TYR A 501 -4.49 3.34 -12.62
N SER A 502 -4.09 3.51 -13.89
CA SER A 502 -3.47 2.47 -14.68
C SER A 502 -2.02 2.25 -14.22
N TYR A 503 -1.73 1.11 -13.61
CA TYR A 503 -0.37 0.70 -13.26
C TYR A 503 0.18 -0.30 -14.30
N ALA A 504 1.45 -0.18 -14.69
CA ALA A 504 2.12 -1.09 -15.61
C ALA A 504 3.32 -1.76 -14.96
N ASP A 505 3.30 -3.10 -14.90
CA ASP A 505 4.42 -3.91 -14.44
C ASP A 505 5.34 -4.20 -15.65
N GLY A 506 6.24 -3.24 -15.91
CA GLY A 506 7.08 -3.23 -17.10
C GLY A 506 6.31 -2.98 -18.42
N LYS A 507 6.92 -3.37 -19.54
CA LYS A 507 6.42 -3.02 -20.89
C LYS A 507 5.22 -3.84 -21.41
N LYS A 508 4.84 -4.94 -20.74
CA LYS A 508 3.94 -5.96 -21.33
C LYS A 508 2.59 -6.13 -20.65
N LYS A 509 2.39 -5.65 -19.41
CA LYS A 509 1.14 -5.82 -18.67
C LYS A 509 0.78 -4.55 -17.91
N SER A 510 -0.49 -4.17 -17.96
CA SER A 510 -1.03 -3.06 -17.18
C SER A 510 -2.43 -3.40 -16.69
N ASN A 511 -2.80 -2.90 -15.52
CA ASN A 511 -4.07 -3.17 -14.86
C ASN A 511 -4.45 -1.98 -13.96
N LEU A 512 -5.69 -1.96 -13.44
CA LEU A 512 -6.10 -0.97 -12.45
C LEU A 512 -5.45 -1.22 -11.09
N MET A 513 -4.94 -0.15 -10.48
CA MET A 513 -4.39 -0.14 -9.12
C MET A 513 -5.04 0.98 -8.31
N LEU A 514 -5.48 0.64 -7.10
CA LEU A 514 -5.98 1.52 -6.06
C LEU A 514 -4.86 1.80 -5.04
N ASN A 515 -4.50 3.07 -4.87
CA ASN A 515 -3.77 3.55 -3.70
C ASN A 515 -4.77 4.03 -2.64
N VAL A 516 -4.69 3.47 -1.44
CA VAL A 516 -5.48 3.89 -0.28
C VAL A 516 -4.73 5.00 0.46
N LEU A 517 -5.32 6.19 0.58
CA LEU A 517 -4.74 7.28 1.37
C LEU A 517 -5.05 7.09 2.86
N PRO A 518 -4.35 7.78 3.78
CA PRO A 518 -4.83 7.95 5.14
C PRO A 518 -6.30 8.43 5.19
N PRO A 519 -7.10 8.03 6.20
CA PRO A 519 -8.39 8.67 6.44
C PRO A 519 -8.21 10.15 6.83
N GLY A 520 -9.10 10.99 6.32
CA GLY A 520 -9.03 12.45 6.42
C GLY A 520 -9.35 13.10 5.08
N ASN A 521 -9.68 14.39 5.12
CA ASN A 521 -10.04 15.16 3.92
C ASN A 521 -8.86 15.96 3.35
N ASP A 522 -7.93 16.43 4.19
CA ASP A 522 -6.71 17.18 3.79
C ASP A 522 -5.46 16.30 3.94
N VAL A 523 -5.49 15.13 3.29
CA VAL A 523 -4.42 14.12 3.38
C VAL A 523 -3.35 14.26 2.29
N VAL A 524 -3.61 15.13 1.31
CA VAL A 524 -2.66 15.51 0.25
C VAL A 524 -2.56 17.04 0.23
N PRO A 525 -1.67 17.67 1.01
CA PRO A 525 -1.70 19.11 1.26
C PRO A 525 -1.54 20.03 0.03
N TRP A 526 -1.08 19.48 -1.10
CA TRP A 526 -0.99 20.21 -2.37
C TRP A 526 -2.24 20.09 -3.25
N LEU A 527 -3.18 19.18 -2.91
CA LEU A 527 -4.54 19.13 -3.44
C LEU A 527 -5.55 19.80 -2.50
N GLY A 528 -5.22 19.94 -1.20
CA GLY A 528 -6.06 20.54 -0.18
C GLY A 528 -7.16 19.60 0.32
N ASP A 529 -8.22 20.19 0.89
CA ASP A 529 -9.40 19.44 1.33
C ASP A 529 -10.14 18.84 0.11
N LEU A 530 -10.08 17.52 0.00
CA LEU A 530 -10.63 16.74 -1.10
C LEU A 530 -12.15 16.92 -1.30
N ARG A 531 -12.87 17.50 -0.32
CA ARG A 531 -14.32 17.82 -0.43
C ARG A 531 -14.60 19.13 -1.19
N TYR A 532 -13.61 19.99 -1.35
CA TYR A 532 -13.71 21.24 -2.12
C TYR A 532 -13.14 21.10 -3.55
N LEU A 533 -12.80 19.88 -3.96
CA LEU A 533 -12.52 19.58 -5.37
C LEU A 533 -13.83 19.60 -6.17
N GLY A 534 -13.96 20.59 -7.04
CA GLY A 534 -15.08 20.76 -7.99
C GLY A 534 -14.61 20.78 -9.44
N THR A 535 -15.52 21.09 -10.36
CA THR A 535 -15.14 21.30 -11.77
C THR A 535 -14.57 22.71 -11.97
N LEU A 536 -13.93 22.95 -13.13
CA LEU A 536 -13.50 24.30 -13.51
C LEU A 536 -14.67 25.27 -13.74
N GLU A 537 -15.89 24.75 -13.94
CA GLU A 537 -17.11 25.55 -14.12
C GLU A 537 -17.66 26.06 -12.77
N ASP A 538 -17.37 25.35 -11.67
CA ASP A 538 -17.77 25.72 -10.30
C ASP A 538 -16.82 26.71 -9.62
N ALA A 539 -15.68 27.03 -10.25
CA ALA A 539 -14.61 27.84 -9.65
C ALA A 539 -15.03 29.30 -9.45
N LEU A 540 -14.77 29.86 -8.26
CA LEU A 540 -15.16 31.24 -7.97
C LEU A 540 -14.27 32.25 -8.73
N PRO A 541 -14.84 33.38 -9.20
CA PRO A 541 -14.07 34.40 -9.93
C PRO A 541 -12.88 34.94 -9.11
N GLY A 542 -11.66 34.61 -9.53
CA GLY A 542 -10.41 35.02 -8.88
C GLY A 542 -9.72 33.95 -8.05
N GLU A 543 -10.32 32.77 -7.89
CA GLU A 543 -9.59 31.59 -7.40
C GLU A 543 -8.61 31.08 -8.46
N ASN A 544 -7.51 30.48 -8.01
CA ASN A 544 -6.51 29.90 -8.90
C ASN A 544 -6.58 28.37 -8.82
N PRO A 545 -7.29 27.70 -9.75
CA PRO A 545 -7.60 26.26 -9.67
C PRO A 545 -6.41 25.34 -9.98
N SER A 546 -5.21 25.88 -10.19
CA SER A 546 -4.03 25.10 -10.53
C SER A 546 -3.38 24.44 -9.30
N PHE A 547 -3.12 23.14 -9.38
CA PHE A 547 -2.23 22.45 -8.45
C PHE A 547 -0.74 22.78 -8.76
N PRO A 548 0.17 22.65 -7.79
CA PRO A 548 -0.07 22.42 -6.36
C PRO A 548 -0.61 23.69 -5.66
N ILE A 549 -1.55 23.50 -4.73
CA ILE A 549 -2.00 24.57 -3.84
C ILE A 549 -0.81 25.11 -3.05
N LYS A 550 -0.70 26.44 -2.99
CA LYS A 550 0.43 27.14 -2.38
C LYS A 550 0.38 27.05 -0.85
N ALA A 551 0.97 25.98 -0.31
CA ALA A 551 1.24 25.84 1.11
C ALA A 551 2.08 27.01 1.66
N GLU A 552 1.98 27.26 2.97
CA GLU A 552 2.82 28.25 3.65
C GLU A 552 4.31 27.98 3.38
N LYS A 553 5.03 29.03 2.97
CA LYS A 553 6.45 28.95 2.61
C LYS A 553 7.25 28.36 3.77
N ARG A 554 7.80 27.15 3.59
CA ARG A 554 8.66 26.49 4.57
C ARG A 554 10.00 27.22 4.71
N SER A 555 10.73 26.96 5.79
CA SER A 555 11.98 27.66 6.15
C SER A 555 13.02 27.70 5.02
N TYR A 556 13.20 26.61 4.28
CA TYR A 556 14.11 26.51 3.13
C TYR A 556 13.65 27.29 1.88
N SER A 557 12.37 27.67 1.81
CA SER A 557 11.78 28.51 0.75
C SER A 557 11.65 29.99 1.16
N GLN A 558 12.11 30.34 2.35
CA GLN A 558 12.15 31.69 2.90
C GLN A 558 13.61 32.13 3.13
N ASN A 559 13.86 33.44 3.09
CA ASN A 559 15.19 34.00 3.33
C ASN A 559 15.46 34.20 4.84
N ILE A 560 15.40 33.11 5.61
CA ILE A 560 15.57 33.09 7.08
C ILE A 560 17.04 33.34 7.44
N VAL A 561 17.27 33.75 8.70
CA VAL A 561 18.58 33.99 9.28
C VAL A 561 18.82 33.01 10.43
N VAL A 562 19.96 32.31 10.43
CA VAL A 562 20.30 31.29 11.45
C VAL A 562 21.77 31.43 11.85
N TRP A 563 22.02 31.95 13.06
CA TRP A 563 23.39 32.23 13.57
C TRP A 563 23.81 31.35 14.75
N ILE A 564 23.20 30.18 14.90
CA ILE A 564 23.60 29.17 15.92
C ILE A 564 25.03 28.67 15.68
N ARG A 565 25.50 28.67 14.42
CA ARG A 565 26.87 28.30 14.03
C ARG A 565 27.58 29.51 13.40
N GLN A 566 28.86 29.70 13.75
CA GLN A 566 29.71 30.79 13.26
C GLN A 566 29.72 30.92 11.72
N ALA A 567 29.73 29.79 11.00
CA ALA A 567 29.73 29.78 9.54
C ALA A 567 28.49 30.46 8.92
N GLY A 568 27.31 30.33 9.55
CA GLY A 568 26.09 30.99 9.07
C GLY A 568 26.21 32.51 9.14
N LEU A 569 26.62 33.03 10.31
CA LEU A 569 26.87 34.45 10.54
C LEU A 569 27.94 35.01 9.58
N GLN A 570 29.07 34.31 9.43
CA GLN A 570 30.11 34.71 8.49
C GLN A 570 29.61 34.76 7.03
N SER A 571 28.77 33.80 6.62
CA SER A 571 28.23 33.76 5.25
C SER A 571 27.30 34.93 4.94
N ASP A 572 26.45 35.35 5.88
CA ASP A 572 25.57 36.52 5.74
C ASP A 572 26.39 37.82 5.70
N ILE A 573 27.37 37.99 6.59
CA ILE A 573 28.29 39.15 6.56
C ILE A 573 29.04 39.20 5.22
N GLN A 574 29.65 38.09 4.78
CA GLN A 574 30.34 38.01 3.49
C GLN A 574 29.42 38.27 2.29
N LYS A 575 28.12 37.94 2.37
CA LYS A 575 27.13 38.28 1.34
C LYS A 575 26.95 39.80 1.25
N VAL A 576 26.78 40.48 2.38
CA VAL A 576 26.69 41.95 2.44
C VAL A 576 27.97 42.61 1.90
N LEU A 577 29.15 42.13 2.31
CA LEU A 577 30.45 42.66 1.84
C LEU A 577 30.68 42.43 0.34
N ARG A 578 30.22 41.30 -0.23
CA ARG A 578 30.28 41.05 -1.68
C ARG A 578 29.41 42.02 -2.48
N HIS A 579 28.31 42.52 -1.91
CA HIS A 579 27.50 43.57 -2.53
C HIS A 579 28.13 44.96 -2.33
N ALA A 580 28.73 45.24 -1.18
CA ALA A 580 29.45 46.49 -0.91
C ALA A 580 30.59 46.77 -1.89
N LYS A 581 31.36 45.74 -2.26
CA LYS A 581 32.47 45.84 -3.24
C LYS A 581 32.00 46.06 -4.69
N LYS A 582 30.68 46.08 -4.93
CA LYS A 582 30.04 46.30 -6.24
C LYS A 582 29.07 47.49 -6.20
N LEU A 583 29.36 48.49 -5.39
CA LEU A 583 28.62 49.77 -5.39
C LEU A 583 29.21 50.70 -6.47
N PRO A 584 28.38 51.41 -7.26
CA PRO A 584 26.92 51.57 -7.13
C PRO A 584 26.06 50.44 -7.76
N GLU A 585 26.63 49.55 -8.58
CA GLU A 585 25.87 48.55 -9.38
C GLU A 585 24.91 47.63 -8.58
N LYS A 586 25.19 47.41 -7.29
CA LYS A 586 24.42 46.55 -6.39
C LYS A 586 23.87 47.25 -5.14
N THR A 587 23.67 48.58 -5.21
CA THR A 587 23.12 49.39 -4.10
C THR A 587 21.82 48.80 -3.53
N GLN A 588 20.87 48.41 -4.37
CA GLN A 588 19.61 47.81 -3.91
C GLN A 588 19.81 46.49 -3.15
N GLN A 589 20.68 45.60 -3.65
CA GLN A 589 20.95 44.30 -2.99
C GLN A 589 21.76 44.46 -1.71
N PHE A 590 22.70 45.42 -1.66
CA PHE A 590 23.45 45.78 -0.47
C PHE A 590 22.51 46.24 0.66
N TYR A 591 21.67 47.26 0.43
CA TYR A 591 20.74 47.75 1.46
C TYR A 591 19.65 46.73 1.82
N LYS A 592 19.24 45.84 0.90
CA LYS A 592 18.30 44.75 1.20
C LYS A 592 18.89 43.72 2.18
N GLU A 593 20.11 43.25 1.94
CA GLU A 593 20.77 42.29 2.84
C GLU A 593 21.24 42.96 4.14
N LEU A 594 21.68 44.22 4.09
CA LEU A 594 21.99 45.02 5.28
C LEU A 594 20.77 45.13 6.21
N ASN A 595 19.58 45.47 5.68
CA ASN A 595 18.36 45.56 6.48
C ASN A 595 17.84 44.19 6.95
N ARG A 596 18.10 43.09 6.21
CA ARG A 596 17.84 41.71 6.68
C ARG A 596 18.70 41.39 7.90
N LEU A 597 20.02 41.64 7.80
CA LEU A 597 20.97 41.41 8.90
C LEU A 597 20.66 42.30 10.10
N ARG A 598 20.42 43.60 9.89
CA ARG A 598 20.02 44.57 10.94
C ARG A 598 18.80 44.07 11.73
N ARG A 599 17.73 43.67 11.02
CA ARG A 599 16.49 43.21 11.63
C ARG A 599 16.70 41.93 12.43
N ALA A 600 17.44 40.97 11.89
CA ALA A 600 17.74 39.72 12.60
C ALA A 600 18.59 39.94 13.85
N ALA A 601 19.61 40.81 13.79
CA ALA A 601 20.41 41.18 14.96
C ALA A 601 19.58 41.84 16.06
N LEU A 602 18.66 42.75 15.71
CA LEU A 602 17.74 43.36 16.66
C LEU A 602 16.74 42.35 17.25
N SER A 603 16.16 41.47 16.43
CA SER A 603 15.25 40.42 16.89
C SER A 603 15.92 39.37 17.79
N LEU A 604 17.23 39.16 17.65
CA LEU A 604 18.04 38.28 18.49
C LEU A 604 18.67 39.01 19.71
N GLY A 605 18.49 40.33 19.84
CA GLY A 605 19.16 41.14 20.86
C GLY A 605 20.67 41.30 20.66
N PHE A 606 21.24 40.83 19.54
CA PHE A 606 22.68 40.85 19.25
C PHE A 606 23.12 42.22 18.70
N VAL A 607 22.97 43.27 19.50
CA VAL A 607 23.24 44.66 19.11
C VAL A 607 24.73 44.89 18.78
N GLU A 608 25.63 44.18 19.46
CA GLU A 608 27.09 44.24 19.21
C GLU A 608 27.48 43.87 17.77
N LEU A 609 26.69 43.01 17.10
CA LEU A 609 26.92 42.68 15.70
C LEU A 609 26.70 43.88 14.76
N LEU A 610 25.81 44.81 15.10
CA LEU A 610 25.60 46.03 14.32
C LEU A 610 26.83 46.94 14.40
N GLU A 611 27.40 47.05 15.60
CA GLU A 611 28.63 47.81 15.87
C GLU A 611 29.83 47.16 15.17
N GLY A 612 29.97 45.83 15.24
CA GLY A 612 30.99 45.08 14.52
C GLY A 612 30.88 45.23 13.00
N LEU A 613 29.66 45.23 12.45
CA LEU A 613 29.45 45.43 11.01
C LEU A 613 29.77 46.86 10.56
N ALA A 614 29.47 47.87 11.38
CA ALA A 614 29.86 49.26 11.11
C ALA A 614 31.39 49.43 11.04
N HIS A 615 32.13 48.86 12.00
CA HIS A 615 33.60 48.84 11.98
C HIS A 615 34.17 48.10 10.75
N ILE A 616 33.53 47.01 10.32
CA ILE A 616 33.95 46.30 9.11
C ILE A 616 33.76 47.20 7.88
N PHE A 617 32.64 47.91 7.74
CA PHE A 617 32.45 48.84 6.62
C PHE A 617 33.47 49.98 6.59
N GLU A 618 33.80 50.56 7.75
CA GLU A 618 34.84 51.59 7.86
C GLU A 618 36.23 51.07 7.47
N ARG A 619 36.53 49.80 7.77
CA ARG A 619 37.78 49.14 7.33
C ARG A 619 37.78 48.78 5.85
N GLU A 620 36.64 48.37 5.28
CA GLU A 620 36.56 48.13 3.83
C GLU A 620 36.72 49.45 3.04
N MET A 621 36.24 50.59 3.56
CA MET A 621 36.47 51.91 2.95
C MET A 621 37.95 52.24 2.78
N THR A 622 38.80 51.92 3.77
CA THR A 622 40.25 52.20 3.70
C THR A 622 41.02 51.20 2.83
N THR A 623 40.37 50.09 2.42
CA THR A 623 40.93 49.06 1.54
C THR A 623 40.28 49.04 0.14
N LEU A 624 39.55 50.09 -0.22
CA LEU A 624 39.02 50.26 -1.58
C LEU A 624 40.16 50.48 -2.60
N PRO A 625 40.13 49.82 -3.77
CA PRO A 625 41.06 50.10 -4.86
C PRO A 625 40.93 51.54 -5.37
N MET A 626 42.02 52.12 -5.89
CA MET A 626 42.03 53.44 -6.54
C MET A 626 41.10 53.54 -7.77
N SER A 627 40.63 52.40 -8.29
CA SER A 627 39.65 52.31 -9.39
C SER A 627 38.19 52.18 -8.93
N ALA A 628 37.90 52.24 -7.62
CA ALA A 628 36.55 52.15 -7.10
C ALA A 628 35.78 53.47 -7.29
N SER A 629 34.46 53.38 -7.52
CA SER A 629 33.60 54.56 -7.61
C SER A 629 33.56 55.34 -6.29
N PRO A 630 33.60 56.69 -6.30
CA PRO A 630 33.49 57.50 -5.09
C PRO A 630 32.16 57.27 -4.36
N ASP A 631 31.10 56.82 -5.04
CA ASP A 631 29.83 56.47 -4.40
C ASP A 631 29.98 55.30 -3.40
N CYS A 632 30.85 54.32 -3.68
CA CYS A 632 31.08 53.18 -2.79
C CYS A 632 31.49 53.61 -1.38
N ALA A 633 32.43 54.57 -1.28
CA ALA A 633 32.88 55.12 0.00
C ALA A 633 31.77 55.93 0.71
N LEU A 634 30.95 56.67 -0.05
CA LEU A 634 29.83 57.45 0.49
C LEU A 634 28.73 56.54 1.07
N GLN A 635 28.31 55.51 0.32
CA GLN A 635 27.28 54.56 0.76
C GLN A 635 27.76 53.70 1.94
N LEU A 636 29.03 53.27 1.96
CA LEU A 636 29.60 52.53 3.10
C LEU A 636 29.65 53.39 4.37
N ARG A 637 30.09 54.64 4.26
CA ARG A 637 30.11 55.59 5.40
C ARG A 637 28.71 55.89 5.92
N HIS A 638 27.75 56.07 5.01
CA HIS A 638 26.34 56.23 5.35
C HIS A 638 25.81 55.00 6.10
N ALA A 639 25.99 53.80 5.55
CA ALA A 639 25.56 52.55 6.18
C ALA A 639 26.17 52.33 7.57
N ALA A 640 27.46 52.60 7.76
CA ALA A 640 28.13 52.51 9.06
C ALA A 640 27.57 53.52 10.08
N SER A 641 27.27 54.76 9.67
CA SER A 641 26.64 55.75 10.54
C SER A 641 25.20 55.37 10.90
N GLU A 642 24.39 54.94 9.92
CA GLU A 642 23.00 54.55 10.13
C GLU A 642 22.85 53.31 11.03
N LEU A 643 23.78 52.35 10.97
CA LEU A 643 23.80 51.19 11.88
C LEU A 643 23.97 51.57 13.36
N ARG A 644 24.69 52.67 13.65
CA ARG A 644 24.93 53.15 15.02
C ARG A 644 23.82 54.03 15.58
N LYS A 645 23.01 54.65 14.72
CA LYS A 645 21.91 55.56 15.14
C LYS A 645 20.85 54.83 15.96
N GLN A 646 20.50 55.38 17.12
CA GLN A 646 19.48 54.82 18.01
C GLN A 646 18.08 54.77 17.34
N THR A 647 17.77 55.71 16.44
CA THR A 647 16.54 55.72 15.63
C THR A 647 16.38 54.47 14.75
N ASN A 648 17.49 53.82 14.39
CA ASN A 648 17.49 52.59 13.58
C ASN A 648 17.56 51.31 14.42
N ARG A 649 17.30 51.39 15.73
CA ARG A 649 17.11 50.22 16.60
C ARG A 649 15.68 49.68 16.59
N ASP A 650 14.72 50.37 15.97
CA ASP A 650 13.39 49.80 15.69
C ASP A 650 13.51 48.76 14.55
N PRO A 651 13.07 47.49 14.74
CA PRO A 651 12.98 46.49 13.67
C PRO A 651 12.20 46.96 12.43
N LYS A 652 11.23 47.88 12.58
CA LYS A 652 10.42 48.45 11.49
C LYS A 652 11.13 49.52 10.65
N SER A 653 12.18 50.17 11.18
CA SER A 653 12.96 51.15 10.41
C SER A 653 13.61 50.50 9.17
N VAL A 654 13.88 51.27 8.12
CA VAL A 654 14.62 50.80 6.94
C VAL A 654 15.73 51.79 6.64
N ILE A 655 16.97 51.30 6.60
CA ILE A 655 18.11 52.09 6.14
C ILE A 655 18.00 52.20 4.62
N HIS A 656 17.75 53.40 4.12
CA HIS A 656 17.73 53.71 2.69
C HIS A 656 19.13 54.15 2.20
N ALA A 657 19.37 53.96 0.90
CA ALA A 657 20.60 54.44 0.25
C ALA A 657 20.70 55.97 0.30
N LEU A 658 21.92 56.48 0.36
CA LEU A 658 22.16 57.92 0.29
C LEU A 658 21.88 58.39 -1.15
N PRO A 659 21.02 59.40 -1.37
CA PRO A 659 20.89 60.01 -2.69
C PRO A 659 22.20 60.71 -3.07
N THR A 660 22.80 60.27 -4.18
CA THR A 660 24.04 60.84 -4.73
C THR A 660 23.86 61.08 -6.22
N GLU A 661 24.62 62.01 -6.78
CA GLU A 661 24.59 62.34 -8.21
C GLU A 661 24.94 61.11 -9.08
N TYR A 662 25.79 60.22 -8.56
CA TYR A 662 26.16 58.95 -9.18
C TYR A 662 25.03 57.90 -9.24
N ASN A 663 23.97 58.05 -8.43
CA ASN A 663 22.80 57.17 -8.47
C ASN A 663 21.68 57.67 -9.42
N GLN A 664 21.87 58.78 -10.14
CA GLN A 664 20.84 59.37 -11.03
C GLN A 664 21.06 59.11 -12.54
N LEU A 665 22.10 58.35 -12.91
CA LEU A 665 22.51 58.09 -14.30
C LEU A 665 22.34 56.62 -14.72
N GLY A 666 21.39 55.89 -14.09
CA GLY A 666 21.09 54.48 -14.36
C GLY A 666 19.62 54.25 -14.71
#